data_AF-A0AAD1Y7N3-F1
#
_entry.id   AF-A0AAD1Y7N3-F1
#
_cell.length_a   1.000
_cell.length_b   1.000
_cell.length_c   1.000
_cell.angle_alpha   90.00
_cell.angle_beta   90.00
_cell.angle_gamma   90.00
#
_symmetry.space_group_name_H-M   'P 1'
#
loop_
_entity.id
_entity.type
_entity.pdbx_description
1 polymer ?
#
loop_
_entity_poly.entity_id
_entity_poly.type
_entity_poly.pdbx_seq_one_letter_code
_entity_poly.pdbx_strand_id
1 'polypeptide(L)'
;MSTDSFRNAKGDKEFFNQNNNCNEHFEENKDSWQIGDNNLAKRDPPMVLSNTESFNQQQKVGNRTFPEDLANATKRRTSMLKNNSQLSACILRSYKKESENKSKQVFKKLDVKQIAENKECNIEFSFLRAAKIMIYHLLFFSIGIFGALIIMLIEGYQFTRNLGFIGMNWRIVLPQYVVQILCVGFISIVACFPTKGLTYYEIGFLVYIVTARSFVIAVRYGFMSRARYKLYKSKTNFSWISQDLLLFGWLKMSPSSLREQVNATKHRIKILDEEWNFNFVESLPLDLHLKLCNLDYYLDEGFNEKDYKCKIKSAIKVHQMRKSKKSSFVGENLDMIHRVFKQSSADGNRQTDKFDFEKEFLSSIDEENTPSCNPSYKAQSVLREMLMLDSVHHGVPRYALCVVIIRILLQVVCQYFENNRSFVFHWYEYLITIWYLGTLLYIYKANLIFVIAGLVDFKRKLFLMKVLKSLISIDKDKNFILSSYFPTINLCCHKNLKSWMILREACLDVGKKYTYRIFLYCSVFLAFNLAFLGFLLMRVFGVFSYSLPIAVSVTGTYDVLFILCVLFKMLRTGAQVNACFDSHKGELIKIKKLLYEVKSDLNTYLRKDFSKCESRQLLSKMLRTCGDVYKNDRFVEKALDQIDMVIQDLEYQKETQPLKLLGFTASNELLTSVYTGLASLSFAIIQFFLSGL
;
A
#
# COMPACT_ATOMS: atom_id res chain seq x y z
N MET A 1 59.80 -10.92 15.25
CA MET A 1 59.47 -11.70 16.46
C MET A 1 58.20 -12.49 16.18
N SER A 2 58.32 -13.80 16.45
CA SER A 2 57.39 -14.93 16.36
C SER A 2 55.91 -14.70 16.03
N THR A 3 55.52 -15.49 15.02
CA THR A 3 54.24 -16.12 14.73
C THR A 3 53.53 -16.71 15.96
N ASP A 4 52.22 -16.47 16.10
CA ASP A 4 51.16 -17.50 16.14
C ASP A 4 49.87 -16.97 16.78
N SER A 5 48.74 -17.32 16.13
CA SER A 5 47.34 -17.34 16.62
C SER A 5 46.37 -16.45 15.82
N PHE A 6 45.78 -17.03 14.77
CA PHE A 6 44.44 -16.64 14.31
C PHE A 6 43.65 -17.89 13.93
N ARG A 7 42.76 -18.31 14.83
CA ARG A 7 41.73 -19.32 14.60
C ARG A 7 40.40 -18.74 15.06
N ASN A 8 39.45 -18.66 14.13
CA ASN A 8 38.00 -18.62 14.31
C ASN A 8 37.37 -17.48 15.12
N ALA A 9 36.92 -16.43 14.43
CA ALA A 9 35.81 -15.60 14.87
C ALA A 9 34.55 -15.94 14.06
N LYS A 10 33.72 -16.83 14.62
CA LYS A 10 32.26 -16.84 14.38
C LYS A 10 31.68 -15.85 15.40
N GLY A 11 31.21 -14.70 14.96
CA GLY A 11 30.53 -13.73 15.81
C GLY A 11 29.58 -12.88 14.98
N ASP A 12 28.34 -12.75 15.48
CA ASP A 12 27.35 -11.69 15.22
C ASP A 12 25.97 -12.20 14.78
N LYS A 13 25.29 -12.80 15.75
CA LYS A 13 23.82 -12.82 15.85
C LYS A 13 23.43 -12.37 17.26
N GLU A 14 23.62 -11.10 17.57
CA GLU A 14 23.05 -10.51 18.78
C GLU A 14 22.90 -8.99 18.62
N PHE A 15 21.83 -8.57 17.96
CA PHE A 15 21.31 -7.20 18.08
C PHE A 15 19.83 -7.24 17.68
N PHE A 16 18.96 -7.54 18.66
CA PHE A 16 17.57 -7.06 18.76
C PHE A 16 16.95 -7.64 20.04
N ASN A 17 17.34 -7.10 21.20
CA ASN A 17 16.53 -7.29 22.40
C ASN A 17 16.76 -6.14 23.39
N GLN A 18 16.16 -4.98 23.13
CA GLN A 18 15.96 -3.93 24.13
C GLN A 18 14.78 -3.05 23.69
N ASN A 19 13.62 -3.30 24.29
CA ASN A 19 12.64 -2.31 24.77
C ASN A 19 11.33 -3.01 25.13
N ASN A 20 11.31 -3.61 26.33
CA ASN A 20 10.09 -3.88 27.07
C ASN A 20 10.04 -2.87 28.22
N ASN A 21 9.15 -1.89 28.12
CA ASN A 21 8.46 -1.26 29.24
C ASN A 21 7.41 -0.31 28.67
N CYS A 22 6.15 -0.74 28.72
CA CYS A 22 4.94 0.10 28.55
C CYS A 22 3.76 -0.70 29.13
N ASN A 23 3.71 -0.78 30.45
CA ASN A 23 2.49 -0.87 31.23
C ASN A 23 2.62 0.19 32.31
N GLU A 24 1.77 1.22 32.26
CA GLU A 24 1.07 1.80 33.40
C GLU A 24 0.41 3.14 33.02
N HIS A 25 -0.80 3.32 33.56
CA HIS A 25 -1.61 4.53 33.70
C HIS A 25 -2.15 5.23 32.45
N PHE A 26 -3.45 5.07 32.21
CA PHE A 26 -4.38 6.18 31.96
C PHE A 26 -5.80 5.74 32.34
N GLU A 27 -6.17 5.96 33.61
CA GLU A 27 -7.54 6.20 34.03
C GLU A 27 -7.80 7.72 33.99
N GLU A 28 -9.09 8.08 33.93
CA GLU A 28 -9.68 9.43 34.07
C GLU A 28 -9.51 10.44 32.92
N ASN A 29 -10.53 10.51 32.06
CA ASN A 29 -11.45 11.66 32.04
C ASN A 29 -12.64 11.35 31.10
N LYS A 30 -13.72 10.85 31.70
CA LYS A 30 -15.08 11.00 31.16
C LYS A 30 -15.65 12.22 31.87
N ASP A 31 -15.93 13.28 31.13
CA ASP A 31 -17.14 14.10 31.26
C ASP A 31 -17.04 15.36 30.41
N SER A 32 -18.21 15.86 30.03
CA SER A 32 -18.50 17.04 29.20
C SER A 32 -18.31 16.86 27.69
N TRP A 33 -19.42 16.65 26.98
CA TRP A 33 -19.96 17.53 25.93
C TRP A 33 -21.29 16.91 25.47
N GLN A 34 -22.36 17.19 26.22
CA GLN A 34 -23.70 17.23 25.67
C GLN A 34 -23.80 18.48 24.79
N ILE A 35 -24.27 18.35 23.54
CA ILE A 35 -25.12 19.33 22.82
C ILE A 35 -25.66 18.63 21.55
N GLY A 36 -26.98 18.39 21.56
CA GLY A 36 -27.89 18.68 20.45
C GLY A 36 -27.90 17.77 19.21
N ASP A 37 -28.50 16.57 19.32
CA ASP A 37 -29.00 15.84 18.16
C ASP A 37 -30.48 16.19 17.89
N ASN A 38 -30.70 16.89 16.78
CA ASN A 38 -32.02 17.17 16.22
C ASN A 38 -32.50 16.00 15.35
N ASN A 39 -33.62 15.41 15.77
CA ASN A 39 -34.70 14.81 14.97
C ASN A 39 -34.42 14.48 13.50
N LEU A 40 -34.26 13.19 13.20
CA LEU A 40 -34.58 12.61 11.89
C LEU A 40 -35.33 11.30 12.08
N ALA A 41 -36.61 11.36 11.71
CA ALA A 41 -37.60 10.30 11.81
C ALA A 41 -37.17 9.02 11.08
N LYS A 42 -37.23 7.91 11.81
CA LYS A 42 -37.24 6.55 11.25
C LYS A 42 -38.47 6.40 10.37
N ARG A 43 -38.27 5.98 9.11
CA ARG A 43 -39.34 5.43 8.26
C ARG A 43 -39.21 3.92 8.28
N ASP A 44 -40.27 3.26 8.73
CA ASP A 44 -40.43 1.80 8.65
C ASP A 44 -40.58 1.34 7.20
N PRO A 45 -40.15 0.12 6.86
CA PRO A 45 -40.36 -0.47 5.55
C PRO A 45 -41.82 -0.96 5.38
N PRO A 46 -42.40 -0.88 4.16
CA PRO A 46 -43.77 -1.31 3.96
C PRO A 46 -43.90 -2.84 3.97
N MET A 47 -44.93 -3.30 4.69
CA MET A 47 -45.46 -4.67 4.65
C MET A 47 -45.86 -5.06 3.22
N VAL A 48 -45.43 -6.26 2.82
CA VAL A 48 -45.96 -6.97 1.65
C VAL A 48 -47.22 -7.71 2.08
N LEU A 49 -48.38 -7.25 1.61
CA LEU A 49 -49.66 -7.98 1.74
C LEU A 49 -49.85 -8.88 0.52
N SER A 50 -49.79 -10.19 0.77
CA SER A 50 -50.41 -11.21 -0.07
C SER A 50 -51.93 -11.14 0.05
N ASN A 51 -52.65 -11.14 -1.07
CA ASN A 51 -53.94 -11.83 -1.27
C ASN A 51 -54.60 -11.35 -2.58
N THR A 52 -54.91 -12.28 -3.48
CA THR A 52 -56.04 -12.13 -4.39
C THR A 52 -56.43 -13.51 -4.93
N GLU A 53 -57.48 -14.07 -4.33
CA GLU A 53 -58.31 -15.10 -4.95
C GLU A 53 -59.77 -14.61 -4.98
N SER A 54 -60.45 -15.00 -6.05
CA SER A 54 -61.90 -15.11 -6.23
C SER A 54 -62.73 -13.81 -6.36
N PHE A 55 -63.38 -13.63 -7.51
CA PHE A 55 -64.79 -14.01 -7.72
C PHE A 55 -65.28 -13.55 -9.10
N ASN A 56 -65.76 -14.49 -9.90
CA ASN A 56 -66.54 -14.25 -11.11
C ASN A 56 -68.00 -14.61 -10.78
N GLN A 57 -68.92 -13.66 -10.86
CA GLN A 57 -70.34 -13.99 -10.97
C GLN A 57 -71.08 -12.91 -11.78
N GLN A 58 -71.62 -13.35 -12.91
CA GLN A 58 -72.57 -12.64 -13.74
C GLN A 58 -73.95 -12.63 -13.05
N GLN A 59 -74.70 -11.53 -13.15
CA GLN A 59 -76.13 -11.63 -13.41
C GLN A 59 -76.73 -10.35 -14.00
N LYS A 60 -77.57 -10.57 -15.01
CA LYS A 60 -78.39 -9.65 -15.80
C LYS A 60 -79.63 -9.21 -15.02
N VAL A 61 -79.92 -7.91 -14.95
CA VAL A 61 -81.25 -7.25 -14.88
C VAL A 61 -80.98 -5.77 -15.22
N GLY A 62 -81.76 -4.94 -15.91
CA GLY A 62 -83.04 -4.99 -16.59
C GLY A 62 -83.26 -3.57 -17.14
N ASN A 63 -83.87 -3.45 -18.32
CA ASN A 63 -84.10 -2.17 -19.00
C ASN A 63 -85.06 -1.27 -18.20
N ARG A 64 -84.60 -0.09 -17.80
CA ARG A 64 -85.46 1.07 -17.49
C ARG A 64 -84.91 2.29 -18.22
N THR A 65 -85.77 2.90 -19.02
CA THR A 65 -85.54 4.17 -19.73
C THR A 65 -85.29 5.28 -18.71
N PHE A 66 -84.11 5.91 -18.79
CA PHE A 66 -83.71 7.05 -17.98
C PHE A 66 -83.96 8.39 -18.72
N PRO A 67 -84.25 9.49 -18.00
CA PRO A 67 -84.60 10.78 -18.59
C PRO A 67 -83.36 11.51 -19.14
N GLU A 68 -83.58 12.38 -20.14
CA GLU A 68 -82.57 13.17 -20.87
C GLU A 68 -81.59 13.99 -19.99
N ASP A 69 -81.89 14.21 -18.72
CA ASP A 69 -81.01 14.95 -17.80
C ASP A 69 -79.74 14.19 -17.39
N LEU A 70 -79.75 12.85 -17.47
CA LEU A 70 -78.53 12.05 -17.20
C LEU A 70 -77.53 12.13 -18.35
N ALA A 71 -77.98 12.38 -19.59
CA ALA A 71 -77.11 12.46 -20.76
C ALA A 71 -76.21 13.71 -20.70
N ASN A 72 -76.74 14.83 -20.22
CA ASN A 72 -75.99 16.08 -20.06
C ASN A 72 -75.01 16.04 -18.88
N ALA A 73 -75.38 15.40 -17.77
CA ALA A 73 -74.47 15.14 -16.65
C ALA A 73 -73.33 14.17 -17.06
N THR A 74 -73.65 13.14 -17.84
CA THR A 74 -72.66 12.17 -18.35
C THR A 74 -71.73 12.82 -19.36
N LYS A 75 -72.21 13.75 -20.20
CA LYS A 75 -71.40 14.51 -21.16
C LYS A 75 -70.43 15.49 -20.47
N ARG A 76 -70.86 16.16 -19.38
CA ARG A 76 -69.96 16.98 -18.54
C ARG A 76 -68.96 16.16 -17.73
N ARG A 77 -69.38 14.99 -17.22
CA ARG A 77 -68.47 14.08 -16.49
C ARG A 77 -67.45 13.44 -17.42
N THR A 78 -67.85 13.06 -18.64
CA THR A 78 -66.93 12.51 -19.65
C THR A 78 -66.00 13.57 -20.23
N SER A 79 -66.40 14.85 -20.36
CA SER A 79 -65.48 15.92 -20.75
C SER A 79 -64.48 16.27 -19.64
N MET A 80 -64.90 16.28 -18.37
CA MET A 80 -63.97 16.44 -17.25
C MET A 80 -63.01 15.24 -17.11
N LEU A 81 -63.49 14.01 -17.29
CA LEU A 81 -62.65 12.82 -17.26
C LEU A 81 -61.67 12.78 -18.46
N LYS A 82 -62.09 13.24 -19.64
CA LYS A 82 -61.18 13.39 -20.79
C LYS A 82 -60.11 14.46 -20.52
N ASN A 83 -60.47 15.61 -19.97
CA ASN A 83 -59.50 16.65 -19.63
C ASN A 83 -58.55 16.20 -18.52
N ASN A 84 -59.05 15.49 -17.50
CA ASN A 84 -58.20 14.92 -16.45
C ASN A 84 -57.31 13.79 -16.97
N SER A 85 -57.77 12.99 -17.94
CA SER A 85 -56.94 11.95 -18.59
C SER A 85 -55.84 12.55 -19.47
N GLN A 86 -56.12 13.66 -20.16
CA GLN A 86 -55.12 14.39 -20.94
C GLN A 86 -54.10 15.11 -20.05
N LEU A 87 -54.55 15.70 -18.95
CA LEU A 87 -53.68 16.35 -17.97
C LEU A 87 -52.77 15.34 -17.28
N SER A 88 -53.32 14.20 -16.84
CA SER A 88 -52.52 13.11 -16.24
C SER A 88 -51.56 12.48 -17.24
N ALA A 89 -51.94 12.29 -18.51
CA ALA A 89 -51.03 11.85 -19.55
C ALA A 89 -49.90 12.87 -19.85
N CYS A 90 -50.20 14.17 -19.80
CA CYS A 90 -49.21 15.23 -19.96
C CYS A 90 -48.21 15.27 -18.80
N ILE A 91 -48.70 15.16 -17.56
CA ILE A 91 -47.87 15.08 -16.34
C ILE A 91 -47.01 13.81 -16.39
N LEU A 92 -47.56 12.66 -16.78
CA LEU A 92 -46.78 11.41 -16.88
C LEU A 92 -45.66 11.53 -17.94
N ARG A 93 -45.93 12.20 -19.07
CA ARG A 93 -44.92 12.46 -20.11
C ARG A 93 -43.83 13.43 -19.65
N SER A 94 -44.17 14.47 -18.89
CA SER A 94 -43.16 15.39 -18.34
C SER A 94 -42.28 14.69 -17.31
N TYR A 95 -42.86 13.91 -16.40
CA TYR A 95 -42.11 13.09 -15.43
C TYR A 95 -41.23 12.04 -16.10
N LYS A 96 -41.73 11.35 -17.14
CA LYS A 96 -40.94 10.37 -17.90
C LYS A 96 -39.77 11.03 -18.63
N LYS A 97 -39.98 12.20 -19.26
CA LYS A 97 -38.93 12.94 -19.96
C LYS A 97 -37.88 13.51 -19.00
N GLU A 98 -38.29 13.98 -17.81
CA GLU A 98 -37.37 14.43 -16.78
C GLU A 98 -36.58 13.27 -16.16
N SER A 99 -37.22 12.13 -15.92
CA SER A 99 -36.57 10.90 -15.46
C SER A 99 -35.58 10.36 -16.50
N GLU A 100 -35.94 10.35 -17.78
CA GLU A 100 -35.04 9.95 -18.86
C GLU A 100 -33.86 10.92 -19.02
N ASN A 101 -34.06 12.22 -18.87
CA ASN A 101 -32.97 13.20 -18.90
C ASN A 101 -32.06 13.09 -17.69
N LYS A 102 -32.60 12.90 -16.48
CA LYS A 102 -31.83 12.64 -15.26
C LYS A 102 -31.06 11.32 -15.37
N SER A 103 -31.69 10.26 -15.88
CA SER A 103 -31.08 8.97 -16.15
C SER A 103 -29.94 9.09 -17.17
N LYS A 104 -30.16 9.73 -18.33
CA LYS A 104 -29.11 9.99 -19.32
C LYS A 104 -27.96 10.82 -18.76
N GLN A 105 -28.23 11.80 -17.90
CA GLN A 105 -27.18 12.56 -17.20
C GLN A 105 -26.42 11.71 -16.18
N VAL A 106 -27.10 10.82 -15.45
CA VAL A 106 -26.49 9.90 -14.49
C VAL A 106 -25.65 8.85 -15.20
N PHE A 107 -26.15 8.24 -16.27
CA PHE A 107 -25.39 7.31 -17.12
C PHE A 107 -24.18 7.99 -17.75
N LYS A 108 -24.33 9.21 -18.28
CA LYS A 108 -23.19 9.96 -18.83
C LYS A 108 -22.15 10.31 -17.75
N LYS A 109 -22.56 10.56 -16.51
CA LYS A 109 -21.63 10.79 -15.38
C LYS A 109 -20.94 9.50 -14.90
N LEU A 110 -21.68 8.38 -14.82
CA LEU A 110 -21.14 7.07 -14.46
C LEU A 110 -20.12 6.59 -15.50
N ASP A 111 -20.46 6.74 -16.78
CA ASP A 111 -19.59 6.37 -17.90
C ASP A 111 -18.32 7.23 -17.91
N VAL A 112 -18.42 8.55 -17.70
CA VAL A 112 -17.22 9.41 -17.57
C VAL A 112 -16.34 9.02 -16.38
N LYS A 113 -16.93 8.62 -15.24
CA LYS A 113 -16.17 8.18 -14.07
C LYS A 113 -15.47 6.85 -14.33
N GLN A 114 -16.17 5.86 -14.89
CA GLN A 114 -15.59 4.57 -15.27
C GLN A 114 -14.54 4.72 -16.37
N ILE A 115 -14.78 5.55 -17.38
CA ILE A 115 -13.78 5.89 -18.41
C ILE A 115 -12.57 6.57 -17.77
N ALA A 116 -12.76 7.47 -16.79
CA ALA A 116 -11.65 8.10 -16.08
C ALA A 116 -10.86 7.08 -15.27
N GLU A 117 -11.53 6.19 -14.53
CA GLU A 117 -10.93 5.09 -13.75
C GLU A 117 -10.18 4.11 -14.67
N ASN A 118 -10.77 3.72 -15.80
CA ASN A 118 -10.12 2.85 -16.80
C ASN A 118 -8.92 3.54 -17.45
N LYS A 119 -9.01 4.84 -17.78
CA LYS A 119 -7.89 5.61 -18.35
C LYS A 119 -6.77 5.89 -17.37
N GLU A 120 -7.00 5.78 -16.06
CA GLU A 120 -5.94 5.88 -15.06
C GLU A 120 -5.03 4.66 -15.02
N CYS A 121 -5.44 3.56 -15.63
CA CYS A 121 -4.61 2.38 -15.77
C CYS A 121 -3.43 2.64 -16.74
N ASN A 122 -3.59 3.58 -17.68
CA ASN A 122 -2.49 4.00 -18.56
C ASN A 122 -1.65 5.08 -17.88
N ILE A 123 -0.48 4.68 -17.39
CA ILE A 123 0.43 5.56 -16.66
C ILE A 123 1.32 6.29 -17.68
N GLU A 124 0.79 7.33 -18.30
CA GLU A 124 1.55 8.22 -19.19
C GLU A 124 1.96 9.51 -18.46
N PHE A 125 3.24 9.86 -18.56
CA PHE A 125 3.75 11.13 -18.03
C PHE A 125 3.59 12.25 -19.06
N SER A 126 2.96 13.35 -18.67
CA SER A 126 2.84 14.55 -19.50
C SER A 126 3.69 15.67 -18.94
N PHE A 127 4.83 15.90 -19.59
CA PHE A 127 5.79 16.92 -19.20
C PHE A 127 5.16 18.33 -19.16
N LEU A 128 4.40 18.72 -20.19
CA LEU A 128 3.75 20.04 -20.25
C LEU A 128 2.81 20.29 -19.05
N ARG A 129 2.06 19.28 -18.60
CA ARG A 129 1.20 19.40 -17.42
C ARG A 129 2.01 19.51 -16.15
N ALA A 130 3.08 18.72 -16.01
CA ALA A 130 3.98 18.83 -14.86
C ALA A 130 4.63 20.23 -14.80
N ALA A 131 5.22 20.70 -15.90
CA ALA A 131 5.86 22.02 -15.99
C ALA A 131 4.88 23.15 -15.64
N LYS A 132 3.66 23.12 -16.19
CA LYS A 132 2.60 24.09 -15.87
C LYS A 132 2.28 24.12 -14.37
N ILE A 133 2.11 22.96 -13.76
CA ILE A 133 1.79 22.85 -12.33
C ILE A 133 2.97 23.24 -11.44
N MET A 134 4.20 22.97 -11.89
CA MET A 134 5.41 23.43 -11.23
C MET A 134 5.45 24.96 -11.17
N ILE A 135 5.19 25.65 -12.29
CA ILE A 135 5.13 27.11 -12.35
C ILE A 135 4.06 27.66 -11.41
N TYR A 136 2.87 27.03 -11.38
CA TYR A 136 1.80 27.45 -10.46
C TYR A 136 2.18 27.34 -8.98
N HIS A 137 2.84 26.25 -8.59
CA HIS A 137 3.27 26.10 -7.20
C HIS A 137 4.43 27.03 -6.86
N LEU A 138 5.38 27.25 -7.78
CA LEU A 138 6.44 28.24 -7.61
C LEU A 138 5.85 29.65 -7.43
N LEU A 139 4.90 30.06 -8.28
CA LEU A 139 4.23 31.34 -8.17
C LEU A 139 3.50 31.50 -6.83
N PHE A 140 2.80 30.46 -6.38
CA PHE A 140 2.13 30.44 -5.08
C PHE A 140 3.11 30.56 -3.91
N PHE A 141 4.22 29.81 -3.91
CA PHE A 141 5.20 29.89 -2.82
C PHE A 141 6.03 31.18 -2.84
N SER A 142 6.21 31.83 -4.00
CA SER A 142 6.96 33.08 -4.13
C SER A 142 6.15 34.33 -3.80
N ILE A 143 4.89 34.43 -4.27
CA ILE A 143 4.07 35.66 -4.14
C ILE A 143 2.84 35.44 -3.24
N GLY A 144 2.62 34.21 -2.79
CA GLY A 144 1.56 33.90 -1.84
C GLY A 144 0.15 33.93 -2.42
N ILE A 145 -0.77 34.55 -1.67
CA ILE A 145 -2.19 34.68 -2.05
C ILE A 145 -2.35 35.34 -3.42
N PHE A 146 -1.50 36.31 -3.77
CA PHE A 146 -1.52 36.96 -5.08
C PHE A 146 -1.20 35.97 -6.21
N GLY A 147 -0.29 35.03 -5.98
CA GLY A 147 -0.03 33.93 -6.92
C GLY A 147 -1.28 33.07 -7.14
N ALA A 148 -2.03 32.76 -6.07
CA ALA A 148 -3.30 32.05 -6.19
C ALA A 148 -4.37 32.83 -6.97
N LEU A 149 -4.43 34.16 -6.81
CA LEU A 149 -5.33 35.03 -7.59
C LEU A 149 -4.97 35.05 -9.07
N ILE A 150 -3.69 35.15 -9.43
CA ILE A 150 -3.23 35.08 -10.83
C ILE A 150 -3.61 33.74 -11.45
N ILE A 151 -3.38 32.63 -10.73
CA ILE A 151 -3.73 31.29 -11.21
C ILE A 151 -5.25 31.15 -11.37
N MET A 152 -6.02 31.73 -10.45
CA MET A 152 -7.48 31.77 -10.54
C MET A 152 -7.98 32.52 -11.77
N LEU A 153 -7.33 33.62 -12.16
CA LEU A 153 -7.67 34.35 -13.39
C LEU A 153 -7.37 33.51 -14.65
N ILE A 154 -6.28 32.73 -14.66
CA ILE A 154 -5.86 31.95 -15.83
C ILE A 154 -6.65 30.64 -15.97
N GLU A 155 -6.81 29.88 -14.88
CA GLU A 155 -7.39 28.52 -14.91
C GLU A 155 -8.82 28.44 -14.37
N GLY A 156 -9.29 29.48 -13.69
CA GLY A 156 -10.59 29.52 -13.03
C GLY A 156 -10.57 29.06 -11.57
N TYR A 157 -11.58 29.51 -10.81
CA TYR A 157 -11.72 29.26 -9.36
C TYR A 157 -11.69 27.79 -8.96
N GLN A 158 -12.40 26.91 -9.69
CA GLN A 158 -12.49 25.49 -9.31
C GLN A 158 -11.13 24.79 -9.39
N PHE A 159 -10.31 25.12 -10.40
CA PHE A 159 -8.99 24.52 -10.55
C PHE A 159 -8.06 24.97 -9.42
N THR A 160 -7.99 26.28 -9.16
CA THR A 160 -7.23 26.86 -8.04
C THR A 160 -7.67 26.29 -6.69
N ARG A 161 -8.99 26.11 -6.50
CA ARG A 161 -9.54 25.45 -5.32
C ARG A 161 -9.04 24.02 -5.21
N ASN A 162 -9.13 23.23 -6.26
CA ASN A 162 -8.74 21.81 -6.27
C ASN A 162 -7.22 21.58 -6.20
N LEU A 163 -6.39 22.60 -6.49
CA LEU A 163 -4.95 22.58 -6.20
C LEU A 163 -4.64 22.75 -4.71
N GLY A 164 -5.61 23.19 -3.90
CA GLY A 164 -5.44 23.46 -2.47
C GLY A 164 -5.04 24.90 -2.16
N PHE A 165 -5.05 25.79 -3.15
CA PHE A 165 -4.66 27.17 -2.95
C PHE A 165 -5.75 28.02 -2.29
N ILE A 166 -7.04 27.75 -2.51
CA ILE A 166 -8.16 28.55 -1.95
C ILE A 166 -9.30 27.62 -1.57
N GLY A 167 -10.05 27.88 -0.49
CA GLY A 167 -11.40 27.34 -0.26
C GLY A 167 -11.54 25.82 -0.09
N MET A 168 -10.45 25.07 0.07
CA MET A 168 -10.46 23.65 0.48
C MET A 168 -10.58 23.51 2.00
N ASN A 169 -10.74 22.28 2.50
CA ASN A 169 -10.73 21.99 3.94
C ASN A 169 -9.48 22.61 4.58
N TRP A 170 -9.68 23.39 5.65
CA TRP A 170 -8.62 24.11 6.35
C TRP A 170 -7.46 23.19 6.75
N ARG A 171 -7.71 21.90 7.02
CA ARG A 171 -6.66 20.92 7.35
C ARG A 171 -5.62 20.70 6.26
N ILE A 172 -5.95 20.95 4.98
CA ILE A 172 -5.01 20.84 3.85
C ILE A 172 -4.46 22.20 3.45
N VAL A 173 -5.33 23.21 3.48
CA VAL A 173 -5.01 24.57 3.06
C VAL A 173 -4.07 25.24 4.08
N LEU A 174 -4.42 25.18 5.36
CA LEU A 174 -3.67 25.85 6.43
C LEU A 174 -2.18 25.47 6.43
N PRO A 175 -1.77 24.18 6.32
CA PRO A 175 -0.36 23.85 6.26
C PRO A 175 0.37 24.44 5.04
N GLN A 176 -0.28 24.58 3.88
CA GLN A 176 0.33 25.21 2.71
C GLN A 176 0.49 26.73 2.92
N TYR A 177 -0.50 27.38 3.51
CA TYR A 177 -0.44 28.81 3.84
C TYR A 177 0.59 29.11 4.92
N VAL A 178 0.70 28.28 5.96
CA VAL A 178 1.75 28.42 6.98
C VAL A 178 3.13 28.38 6.31
N VAL A 179 3.38 27.41 5.43
CA VAL A 179 4.64 27.35 4.67
C VAL A 179 4.85 28.57 3.82
N GLN A 180 3.81 29.04 3.14
CA GLN A 180 3.87 30.19 2.25
C GLN A 180 4.17 31.48 3.03
N ILE A 181 3.55 31.67 4.20
CA ILE A 181 3.85 32.78 5.12
C ILE A 181 5.28 32.69 5.63
N LEU A 182 5.77 31.49 5.94
CA LEU A 182 7.15 31.30 6.37
C LEU A 182 8.15 31.61 5.23
N CYS A 183 7.86 31.20 3.99
CA CYS A 183 8.72 31.49 2.84
C CYS A 183 8.74 32.99 2.49
N VAL A 184 7.56 33.59 2.32
CA VAL A 184 7.44 35.03 1.99
C VAL A 184 7.96 35.88 3.14
N GLY A 185 7.62 35.52 4.38
CA GLY A 185 8.12 36.20 5.58
C GLY A 185 9.64 36.16 5.67
N PHE A 186 10.26 35.00 5.43
CA PHE A 186 11.73 34.88 5.40
C PHE A 186 12.33 35.80 4.32
N ILE A 187 11.84 35.74 3.08
CA ILE A 187 12.35 36.55 1.98
C ILE A 187 12.17 38.05 2.27
N SER A 188 11.00 38.47 2.75
CA SER A 188 10.71 39.87 3.06
C SER A 188 11.57 40.41 4.20
N ILE A 189 11.77 39.63 5.27
CA ILE A 189 12.61 40.06 6.40
C ILE A 189 14.07 40.20 5.92
N VAL A 190 14.57 39.23 5.15
CA VAL A 190 15.93 39.30 4.59
C VAL A 190 16.10 40.51 3.64
N ALA A 191 15.08 40.83 2.84
CA ALA A 191 15.10 41.98 1.95
C ALA A 191 15.10 43.32 2.72
N CYS A 192 14.36 43.42 3.83
CA CYS A 192 14.31 44.61 4.67
C CYS A 192 15.54 44.78 5.58
N PHE A 193 16.12 43.67 6.02
CA PHE A 193 17.23 43.64 6.97
C PHE A 193 18.40 42.81 6.41
N PRO A 194 19.16 43.35 5.43
CA PRO A 194 20.28 42.63 4.85
C PRO A 194 21.37 42.40 5.90
N THR A 195 21.49 41.17 6.39
CA THR A 195 22.60 40.76 7.28
C THR A 195 23.86 40.49 6.46
N LYS A 196 25.02 40.86 7.01
CA LYS A 196 26.31 40.57 6.39
C LYS A 196 26.61 39.07 6.55
N GLY A 197 26.51 38.30 5.47
CA GLY A 197 27.14 36.98 5.35
C GLY A 197 26.22 35.76 5.25
N LEU A 198 25.02 35.77 5.86
CA LEU A 198 24.19 34.56 5.96
C LEU A 198 23.14 34.40 4.84
N THR A 199 22.73 35.49 4.20
CA THR A 199 21.41 35.56 3.54
C THR A 199 21.32 34.92 2.16
N TYR A 200 22.31 35.11 1.29
CA TYR A 200 22.20 34.65 -0.11
C TYR A 200 22.17 33.13 -0.26
N TYR A 201 23.00 32.42 0.50
CA TYR A 201 23.04 30.95 0.44
C TYR A 201 21.80 30.32 1.05
N GLU A 202 21.28 30.88 2.14
CA GLU A 202 20.04 30.42 2.78
C GLU A 202 18.83 30.66 1.87
N ILE A 203 18.77 31.82 1.19
CA ILE A 203 17.77 32.07 0.14
C ILE A 203 17.92 31.04 -0.98
N GLY A 204 19.12 30.82 -1.51
CA GLY A 204 19.36 29.84 -2.58
C GLY A 204 18.92 28.43 -2.18
N PHE A 205 19.20 28.03 -0.94
CA PHE A 205 18.82 26.73 -0.41
C PHE A 205 17.30 26.61 -0.16
N LEU A 206 16.67 27.68 0.32
CA LEU A 206 15.22 27.77 0.43
C LEU A 206 14.55 27.64 -0.95
N VAL A 207 15.04 28.38 -1.95
CA VAL A 207 14.55 28.30 -3.33
C VAL A 207 14.70 26.87 -3.86
N TYR A 208 15.83 26.21 -3.60
CA TYR A 208 16.03 24.81 -3.97
C TYR A 208 14.99 23.88 -3.31
N ILE A 209 14.78 23.98 -2.00
CA ILE A 209 13.81 23.14 -1.27
C ILE A 209 12.37 23.36 -1.77
N VAL A 210 11.98 24.62 -1.98
CA VAL A 210 10.66 25.00 -2.52
C VAL A 210 10.50 24.48 -3.94
N THR A 211 11.55 24.55 -4.76
CA THR A 211 11.57 24.01 -6.12
C THR A 211 11.43 22.50 -6.12
N ALA A 212 12.19 21.79 -5.29
CA ALA A 212 12.08 20.35 -5.11
C ALA A 212 10.67 19.95 -4.68
N ARG A 213 10.06 20.71 -3.76
CA ARG A 213 8.68 20.48 -3.33
C ARG A 213 7.66 20.69 -4.45
N SER A 214 7.80 21.79 -5.18
CA SER A 214 6.95 22.11 -6.33
C SER A 214 7.08 21.05 -7.42
N PHE A 215 8.28 20.51 -7.62
CA PHE A 215 8.54 19.40 -8.54
C PHE A 215 7.84 18.10 -8.09
N VAL A 216 7.90 17.71 -6.81
CA VAL A 216 7.14 16.55 -6.28
C VAL A 216 5.65 16.68 -6.60
N ILE A 217 5.09 17.87 -6.38
CA ILE A 217 3.68 18.12 -6.66
C ILE A 217 3.42 18.06 -8.16
N ALA A 218 4.25 18.71 -8.98
CA ALA A 218 4.16 18.67 -10.44
C ALA A 218 4.19 17.25 -11.03
N VAL A 219 5.09 16.40 -10.55
CA VAL A 219 5.21 15.00 -11.00
C VAL A 219 3.89 14.24 -10.78
N ARG A 220 3.22 14.46 -9.64
CA ARG A 220 1.91 13.85 -9.38
C ARG A 220 0.89 14.20 -10.47
N TYR A 221 0.80 15.47 -10.86
CA TYR A 221 -0.13 15.94 -11.89
C TYR A 221 0.32 15.53 -13.30
N GLY A 222 1.62 15.40 -13.55
CA GLY A 222 2.17 14.88 -14.80
C GLY A 222 1.69 13.46 -15.11
N PHE A 223 1.56 12.61 -14.09
CA PHE A 223 1.02 11.23 -14.19
C PHE A 223 -0.51 11.12 -14.07
N MET A 224 -1.26 12.23 -14.01
CA MET A 224 -2.74 12.13 -14.05
C MET A 224 -3.22 11.82 -15.46
N SER A 225 -4.32 11.09 -15.64
CA SER A 225 -4.92 10.94 -16.98
C SER A 225 -5.49 12.27 -17.47
N ARG A 226 -5.67 12.45 -18.79
CA ARG A 226 -6.27 13.68 -19.36
C ARG A 226 -7.71 13.89 -18.84
N ALA A 227 -8.46 12.81 -18.68
CA ALA A 227 -9.82 12.85 -18.14
C ALA A 227 -9.81 13.30 -16.67
N ARG A 228 -8.95 12.71 -15.83
CA ARG A 228 -8.79 13.10 -14.43
C ARG A 228 -8.40 14.57 -14.31
N TYR A 229 -7.43 15.03 -15.12
CA TYR A 229 -7.01 16.43 -15.13
C TYR A 229 -8.14 17.40 -15.53
N LYS A 230 -9.00 17.02 -16.49
CA LYS A 230 -10.20 17.80 -16.82
C LYS A 230 -11.20 17.83 -15.66
N LEU A 231 -11.37 16.73 -14.93
CA LEU A 231 -12.22 16.70 -13.73
C LEU A 231 -11.71 17.66 -12.64
N TYR A 232 -10.39 17.83 -12.49
CA TYR A 232 -9.82 18.84 -11.58
C TYR A 232 -10.18 20.28 -11.95
N LYS A 233 -10.61 20.56 -13.18
CA LYS A 233 -11.15 21.89 -13.57
C LYS A 233 -12.62 22.07 -13.22
N SER A 234 -13.30 20.98 -12.83
CA SER A 234 -14.71 20.97 -12.45
C SER A 234 -14.90 20.90 -10.93
N LYS A 235 -16.14 21.08 -10.47
CA LYS A 235 -16.49 20.94 -9.06
C LYS A 235 -16.37 19.46 -8.64
N THR A 236 -15.28 19.11 -7.96
CA THR A 236 -15.02 17.75 -7.46
C THR A 236 -15.15 17.67 -5.94
N ASN A 237 -15.46 16.48 -5.43
CA ASN A 237 -15.48 16.21 -4.00
C ASN A 237 -14.04 16.19 -3.46
N PHE A 238 -13.85 16.82 -2.31
CA PHE A 238 -12.58 16.89 -1.60
C PHE A 238 -12.05 15.50 -1.21
N SER A 239 -12.93 14.58 -0.79
CA SER A 239 -12.52 13.22 -0.40
C SER A 239 -11.80 12.49 -1.54
N TRP A 240 -12.20 12.74 -2.77
CA TRP A 240 -11.60 12.15 -3.96
C TRP A 240 -10.26 12.82 -4.33
N ILE A 241 -10.13 14.14 -4.14
CA ILE A 241 -8.86 14.86 -4.32
C ILE A 241 -7.84 14.45 -3.24
N SER A 242 -8.29 14.24 -2.00
CA SER A 242 -7.41 13.86 -0.91
C SER A 242 -6.83 12.47 -1.10
N GLN A 243 -7.59 11.51 -1.65
CA GLN A 243 -7.06 10.20 -2.05
C GLN A 243 -5.88 10.32 -3.03
N ASP A 244 -5.87 11.32 -3.91
CA ASP A 244 -4.74 11.57 -4.81
C ASP A 244 -3.56 12.31 -4.15
N LEU A 245 -3.84 13.19 -3.18
CA LEU A 245 -2.85 14.03 -2.51
C LEU A 245 -1.89 13.21 -1.65
N LEU A 246 -2.33 12.05 -1.21
CA LEU A 246 -1.73 11.36 -0.10
C LEU A 246 -0.77 10.28 -0.63
N LEU A 247 0.50 10.67 -0.80
CA LEU A 247 1.61 9.75 -0.53
C LEU A 247 1.40 9.05 0.84
N PHE A 248 0.77 9.75 1.78
CA PHE A 248 0.23 9.19 3.02
C PHE A 248 -0.80 8.07 2.82
N GLY A 249 -1.58 8.04 1.74
CA GLY A 249 -2.53 6.98 1.42
C GLY A 249 -1.82 5.73 0.87
N TRP A 250 -0.67 5.93 0.20
CA TRP A 250 0.21 4.83 -0.15
C TRP A 250 0.98 4.27 1.06
N LEU A 251 1.38 5.15 1.98
CA LEU A 251 2.00 4.77 3.26
C LEU A 251 0.99 4.15 4.24
N LYS A 252 -0.25 4.65 4.23
CA LYS A 252 -1.38 4.21 5.05
C LYS A 252 -2.55 3.87 4.13
N MET A 253 -2.54 2.63 3.67
CA MET A 253 -3.56 2.08 2.78
C MET A 253 -4.87 1.87 3.53
N SER A 254 -5.91 2.64 3.20
CA SER A 254 -7.27 2.34 3.65
C SER A 254 -7.86 1.18 2.83
N PRO A 255 -8.83 0.42 3.36
CA PRO A 255 -9.49 -0.64 2.60
C PRO A 255 -10.08 -0.19 1.26
N SER A 256 -10.69 1.01 1.24
CA SER A 256 -11.22 1.62 0.02
C SER A 256 -10.11 1.91 -1.01
N SER A 257 -8.99 2.50 -0.56
CA SER A 257 -7.85 2.77 -1.43
C SER A 257 -7.24 1.48 -1.97
N LEU A 258 -7.19 0.41 -1.16
CA LEU A 258 -6.70 -0.90 -1.60
C LEU A 258 -7.58 -1.50 -2.68
N ARG A 259 -8.92 -1.44 -2.52
CA ARG A 259 -9.85 -1.92 -3.55
C ARG A 259 -9.59 -1.23 -4.89
N GLU A 260 -9.45 0.09 -4.87
CA GLU A 260 -9.13 0.87 -6.08
C GLU A 260 -7.78 0.46 -6.68
N GLN A 261 -6.74 0.26 -5.86
CA GLN A 261 -5.43 -0.15 -6.34
C GLN A 261 -5.43 -1.57 -6.92
N VAL A 262 -6.15 -2.50 -6.31
CA VAL A 262 -6.28 -3.88 -6.81
C VAL A 262 -7.06 -3.89 -8.13
N ASN A 263 -8.16 -3.14 -8.23
CA ASN A 263 -8.91 -3.00 -9.48
C ASN A 263 -8.07 -2.38 -10.60
N ALA A 264 -7.32 -1.31 -10.29
CA ALA A 264 -6.43 -0.68 -11.26
C ALA A 264 -5.33 -1.63 -11.73
N THR A 265 -4.81 -2.47 -10.84
CA THR A 265 -3.81 -3.51 -11.16
C THR A 265 -4.42 -4.57 -12.08
N LYS A 266 -5.60 -5.07 -11.73
CA LYS A 266 -6.37 -6.04 -12.52
C LYS A 266 -6.59 -5.55 -13.95
N HIS A 267 -6.98 -4.28 -14.11
CA HIS A 267 -7.18 -3.69 -15.43
C HIS A 267 -5.86 -3.51 -16.20
N ARG A 268 -4.74 -3.14 -15.55
CA ARG A 268 -3.44 -3.01 -16.22
C ARG A 268 -2.91 -4.33 -16.77
N ILE A 269 -3.08 -5.41 -16.00
CA ILE A 269 -2.66 -6.77 -16.38
C ILE A 269 -3.70 -7.47 -17.27
N LYS A 270 -4.90 -6.88 -17.43
CA LYS A 270 -6.02 -7.45 -18.21
C LYS A 270 -6.48 -8.81 -17.68
N ILE A 271 -6.60 -8.93 -16.36
CA ILE A 271 -7.01 -10.17 -15.70
C ILE A 271 -8.52 -10.36 -15.85
N LEU A 272 -8.92 -11.55 -16.32
CA LEU A 272 -10.32 -11.99 -16.39
C LEU A 272 -10.78 -12.52 -15.01
N ASP A 273 -11.98 -12.14 -14.56
CA ASP A 273 -12.51 -12.54 -13.25
C ASP A 273 -12.68 -14.05 -13.09
N GLU A 274 -13.06 -14.72 -14.17
CA GLU A 274 -13.38 -16.16 -14.18
C GLU A 274 -12.13 -17.03 -14.04
N GLU A 275 -11.00 -16.54 -14.55
CA GLU A 275 -9.74 -17.29 -14.57
C GLU A 275 -8.92 -17.10 -13.28
N TRP A 276 -9.21 -16.06 -12.49
CA TRP A 276 -8.34 -15.64 -11.39
C TRP A 276 -8.85 -16.09 -10.02
N ASN A 277 -8.82 -17.40 -9.83
CA ASN A 277 -9.30 -18.07 -8.61
C ASN A 277 -8.26 -19.04 -8.03
N PHE A 278 -8.36 -19.28 -6.72
CA PHE A 278 -7.52 -20.21 -5.98
C PHE A 278 -8.34 -21.25 -5.23
N ASN A 279 -7.86 -22.49 -5.28
CA ASN A 279 -8.22 -23.55 -4.36
C ASN A 279 -7.04 -23.84 -3.42
N PHE A 280 -7.29 -23.88 -2.13
CA PHE A 280 -6.28 -24.20 -1.13
C PHE A 280 -6.34 -25.68 -0.76
N VAL A 281 -5.19 -26.23 -0.37
CA VAL A 281 -5.05 -27.64 0.06
C VAL A 281 -5.47 -27.80 1.51
N GLU A 282 -5.18 -26.78 2.31
CA GLU A 282 -5.44 -26.77 3.74
C GLU A 282 -6.75 -26.04 4.02
N SER A 283 -7.41 -26.44 5.12
CA SER A 283 -8.56 -25.70 5.62
C SER A 283 -8.14 -24.29 6.04
N LEU A 284 -8.93 -23.31 5.62
CA LEU A 284 -8.71 -21.93 6.01
C LEU A 284 -9.25 -21.70 7.42
N PRO A 285 -8.55 -20.91 8.27
CA PRO A 285 -9.17 -20.38 9.47
C PRO A 285 -10.46 -19.61 9.12
N LEU A 286 -11.51 -19.77 9.93
CA LEU A 286 -12.83 -19.18 9.66
C LEU A 286 -12.78 -17.67 9.36
N ASP A 287 -11.99 -16.91 10.12
CA ASP A 287 -11.79 -15.47 9.90
C ASP A 287 -11.19 -15.17 8.51
N LEU A 288 -10.21 -15.96 8.06
CA LEU A 288 -9.61 -15.81 6.74
C LEU A 288 -10.58 -16.24 5.63
N HIS A 289 -11.32 -17.34 5.83
CA HIS A 289 -12.37 -17.77 4.91
C HIS A 289 -13.39 -16.66 4.65
N LEU A 290 -13.92 -16.03 5.71
CA LEU A 290 -14.88 -14.92 5.59
C LEU A 290 -14.30 -13.72 4.81
N LYS A 291 -13.05 -13.35 5.08
CA LYS A 291 -12.34 -12.26 4.37
C LYS A 291 -12.15 -12.55 2.88
N LEU A 292 -11.90 -13.81 2.52
CA LEU A 292 -11.67 -14.22 1.14
C LEU A 292 -12.98 -14.38 0.35
N CYS A 293 -14.06 -14.81 1.02
CA CYS A 293 -15.40 -14.95 0.42
C CYS A 293 -16.10 -13.60 0.23
N ASN A 294 -15.95 -12.65 1.15
CA ASN A 294 -16.61 -11.34 1.06
C ASN A 294 -15.65 -10.25 0.52
N LEU A 295 -15.86 -9.84 -0.73
CA LEU A 295 -15.09 -8.75 -1.37
C LEU A 295 -15.36 -7.37 -0.76
N ASP A 296 -16.37 -7.22 0.10
CA ASP A 296 -16.67 -5.97 0.80
C ASP A 296 -16.44 -6.07 2.32
N TYR A 297 -15.85 -7.18 2.81
CA TYR A 297 -15.58 -7.43 4.24
C TYR A 297 -14.97 -6.25 5.01
N TYR A 298 -14.06 -5.52 4.37
CA TYR A 298 -13.35 -4.38 4.97
C TYR A 298 -14.04 -3.03 4.80
N LEU A 299 -15.11 -2.97 4.00
CA LEU A 299 -15.91 -1.77 3.74
C LEU A 299 -17.20 -1.77 4.57
N ASP A 300 -17.65 -2.94 5.03
CA ASP A 300 -18.80 -3.08 5.92
C ASP A 300 -18.56 -2.32 7.25
N GLU A 301 -19.64 -1.71 7.78
CA GLU A 301 -19.58 -0.87 8.98
C GLU A 301 -19.10 -1.67 10.19
N GLY A 302 -17.84 -1.48 10.60
CA GLY A 302 -17.24 -2.18 11.74
C GLY A 302 -15.75 -2.49 11.61
N PHE A 303 -15.13 -2.32 10.44
CA PHE A 303 -13.70 -2.56 10.32
C PHE A 303 -12.87 -1.53 11.12
N ASN A 304 -12.24 -1.98 12.21
CA ASN A 304 -11.28 -1.21 12.97
C ASN A 304 -9.84 -1.66 12.66
N GLU A 305 -9.06 -0.78 12.03
CA GLU A 305 -7.66 -1.02 11.65
C GLU A 305 -6.78 -1.36 12.87
N LYS A 306 -7.04 -0.75 14.04
CA LYS A 306 -6.26 -1.00 15.26
C LYS A 306 -6.51 -2.41 15.78
N ASP A 307 -7.77 -2.85 15.79
CA ASP A 307 -8.16 -4.17 16.26
C ASP A 307 -7.63 -5.26 15.34
N TYR A 308 -7.70 -5.05 14.02
CA TYR A 308 -7.08 -5.93 13.04
C TYR A 308 -5.57 -6.06 13.27
N LYS A 309 -4.87 -4.93 13.46
CA LYS A 309 -3.43 -4.92 13.78
C LYS A 309 -3.11 -5.66 15.07
N CYS A 310 -3.95 -5.51 16.10
CA CYS A 310 -3.79 -6.21 17.38
C CYS A 310 -3.97 -7.72 17.21
N LYS A 311 -5.04 -8.15 16.52
CA LYS A 311 -5.35 -9.57 16.23
C LYS A 311 -4.24 -10.25 15.42
N ILE A 312 -3.72 -9.60 14.38
CA ILE A 312 -2.63 -10.15 13.58
C ILE A 312 -1.34 -10.25 14.42
N LYS A 313 -0.99 -9.21 15.19
CA LYS A 313 0.18 -9.25 16.06
C LYS A 313 0.08 -10.32 17.15
N SER A 314 -1.09 -10.52 17.75
CA SER A 314 -1.30 -11.56 18.74
C SER A 314 -1.22 -12.95 18.12
N ALA A 315 -1.81 -13.19 16.95
CA ALA A 315 -1.69 -14.45 16.20
C ALA A 315 -0.22 -14.76 15.87
N ILE A 316 0.52 -13.75 15.39
CA ILE A 316 1.96 -13.84 15.13
C ILE A 316 2.72 -14.24 16.41
N LYS A 317 2.45 -13.55 17.54
CA LYS A 317 3.12 -13.80 18.81
C LYS A 317 2.82 -15.19 19.36
N VAL A 318 1.56 -15.65 19.31
CA VAL A 318 1.14 -16.99 19.73
C VAL A 318 1.86 -18.05 18.92
N HIS A 319 1.96 -17.86 17.60
CA HIS A 319 2.70 -18.80 16.76
C HIS A 319 4.19 -18.85 17.11
N GLN A 320 4.83 -17.70 17.34
CA GLN A 320 6.22 -17.63 17.79
C GLN A 320 6.42 -18.33 19.14
N MET A 321 5.49 -18.18 20.10
CA MET A 321 5.55 -18.86 21.39
C MET A 321 5.37 -20.39 21.26
N ARG A 322 4.42 -20.84 20.43
CA ARG A 322 4.25 -22.28 20.15
C ARG A 322 5.53 -22.89 19.58
N LYS A 323 6.25 -22.11 18.75
CA LYS A 323 7.54 -22.52 18.19
C LYS A 323 8.65 -22.57 19.24
N SER A 324 8.84 -21.52 20.04
CA SER A 324 9.89 -21.51 21.08
C SER A 324 9.66 -22.63 22.09
N LYS A 325 8.40 -22.88 22.46
CA LYS A 325 8.02 -24.02 23.30
C LYS A 325 8.29 -25.35 22.61
N LYS A 326 7.98 -25.54 21.33
CA LYS A 326 8.29 -26.81 20.65
C LYS A 326 9.80 -27.06 20.57
N SER A 327 10.64 -26.04 20.40
CA SER A 327 12.10 -26.22 20.44
C SER A 327 12.65 -26.46 21.84
N SER A 328 12.13 -25.79 22.88
CA SER A 328 12.60 -26.00 24.26
C SER A 328 12.06 -27.32 24.84
N PHE A 329 10.79 -27.63 24.59
CA PHE A 329 10.13 -28.88 25.02
C PHE A 329 10.71 -30.10 24.30
N VAL A 330 11.07 -30.00 23.01
CA VAL A 330 11.77 -31.14 22.35
C VAL A 330 13.20 -31.31 22.85
N GLY A 331 13.85 -30.27 23.41
CA GLY A 331 15.18 -30.39 24.02
C GLY A 331 15.15 -30.90 25.47
N GLU A 332 14.32 -30.31 26.33
CA GLU A 332 14.26 -30.61 27.77
C GLU A 332 13.30 -31.77 28.09
N ASN A 333 12.21 -31.93 27.33
CA ASN A 333 11.25 -33.01 27.56
C ASN A 333 11.53 -34.26 26.75
N LEU A 334 12.49 -34.35 25.82
CA LEU A 334 12.93 -35.70 25.39
C LEU A 334 13.62 -36.42 26.55
N ASP A 335 14.36 -35.68 27.37
CA ASP A 335 15.04 -36.20 28.56
C ASP A 335 14.05 -36.44 29.73
N MET A 336 13.07 -35.55 29.91
CA MET A 336 12.01 -35.75 30.90
C MET A 336 10.97 -36.79 30.46
N ILE A 337 10.53 -36.84 29.20
CA ILE A 337 9.61 -37.87 28.68
C ILE A 337 10.30 -39.23 28.66
N HIS A 338 11.61 -39.33 28.41
CA HIS A 338 12.32 -40.61 28.57
C HIS A 338 12.43 -41.04 30.04
N ARG A 339 12.46 -40.11 31.01
CA ARG A 339 12.37 -40.42 32.45
C ARG A 339 10.94 -40.76 32.89
N VAL A 340 9.96 -40.00 32.41
CA VAL A 340 8.53 -40.14 32.75
C VAL A 340 7.90 -41.34 32.03
N PHE A 341 8.23 -41.70 30.79
CA PHE A 341 7.77 -42.97 30.20
C PHE A 341 8.37 -44.19 30.89
N LYS A 342 9.58 -44.05 31.47
CA LYS A 342 10.19 -45.08 32.32
C LYS A 342 9.50 -45.18 33.70
N GLN A 343 8.76 -44.14 34.11
CA GLN A 343 8.15 -44.02 35.45
C GLN A 343 6.61 -44.12 35.43
N SER A 344 5.95 -43.76 34.32
CA SER A 344 4.49 -43.78 34.10
C SER A 344 4.01 -45.03 33.35
N SER A 345 4.90 -46.00 33.10
CA SER A 345 4.47 -47.39 32.86
C SER A 345 3.92 -48.07 34.13
N ALA A 346 3.82 -47.32 35.25
CA ALA A 346 3.35 -47.82 36.55
C ALA A 346 2.05 -47.18 37.06
N ASP A 347 1.58 -46.05 36.53
CA ASP A 347 0.39 -45.40 37.10
C ASP A 347 -0.50 -44.77 36.03
N GLY A 348 -1.67 -45.37 35.85
CA GLY A 348 -2.73 -44.87 35.00
C GLY A 348 -3.76 -44.11 35.83
N ASN A 349 -3.85 -42.79 35.66
CA ASN A 349 -5.09 -42.09 35.32
C ASN A 349 -5.01 -40.56 35.47
N ARG A 350 -5.73 -39.88 34.57
CA ARG A 350 -6.38 -38.55 34.72
C ARG A 350 -5.52 -37.28 34.68
N GLN A 351 -5.46 -36.66 33.49
CA GLN A 351 -5.70 -35.22 33.29
C GLN A 351 -5.72 -34.87 31.79
N THR A 352 -6.90 -34.70 31.17
CA THR A 352 -7.04 -34.35 29.73
C THR A 352 -8.09 -33.25 29.40
N ASP A 353 -8.78 -32.67 30.36
CA ASP A 353 -10.05 -31.97 30.03
C ASP A 353 -9.94 -30.57 29.36
N LYS A 354 -8.76 -29.93 29.31
CA LYS A 354 -8.63 -28.57 28.72
C LYS A 354 -8.18 -28.53 27.27
N PHE A 355 -7.66 -29.65 26.75
CA PHE A 355 -7.24 -29.77 25.36
C PHE A 355 -8.38 -30.27 24.45
N ASP A 356 -9.41 -30.87 25.05
CA ASP A 356 -10.53 -31.46 24.32
C ASP A 356 -11.51 -30.41 23.79
N PHE A 357 -11.69 -29.24 24.40
CA PHE A 357 -12.61 -28.21 23.89
C PHE A 357 -12.17 -27.58 22.55
N GLU A 358 -10.88 -27.29 22.36
CA GLU A 358 -10.38 -26.76 21.06
C GLU A 358 -10.42 -27.87 19.99
N LYS A 359 -10.24 -29.14 20.39
CA LYS A 359 -10.30 -30.31 19.52
C LYS A 359 -11.74 -30.68 19.14
N GLU A 360 -12.69 -30.54 20.07
CA GLU A 360 -14.13 -30.77 19.91
C GLU A 360 -14.81 -29.65 19.12
N PHE A 361 -14.36 -28.40 19.30
CA PHE A 361 -14.77 -27.28 18.45
C PHE A 361 -14.23 -27.39 17.01
N LEU A 362 -13.00 -27.89 16.84
CA LEU A 362 -12.44 -28.15 15.51
C LEU A 362 -13.04 -29.41 14.86
N SER A 363 -13.39 -30.45 15.63
CA SER A 363 -14.01 -31.67 15.09
C SER A 363 -15.50 -31.51 14.81
N SER A 364 -16.20 -30.61 15.51
CA SER A 364 -17.61 -30.26 15.21
C SER A 364 -17.75 -29.36 13.98
N ILE A 365 -16.64 -28.80 13.48
CA ILE A 365 -16.59 -28.06 12.21
C ILE A 365 -16.27 -28.99 11.03
N ASP A 366 -15.95 -30.27 11.25
CA ASP A 366 -15.49 -31.19 10.20
C ASP A 366 -16.49 -32.30 9.79
N GLU A 367 -16.51 -32.49 8.46
CA GLU A 367 -16.87 -33.64 7.62
C GLU A 367 -18.30 -33.83 7.07
N GLU A 368 -19.40 -33.69 7.82
CA GLU A 368 -20.68 -34.21 7.28
C GLU A 368 -21.48 -33.26 6.37
N ASN A 369 -21.22 -31.94 6.39
CA ASN A 369 -22.01 -30.97 5.61
C ASN A 369 -21.19 -29.98 4.77
N THR A 370 -19.86 -30.13 4.71
CA THR A 370 -19.05 -29.33 3.77
C THR A 370 -19.20 -29.95 2.37
N PRO A 371 -19.85 -29.24 1.42
CA PRO A 371 -20.01 -29.76 0.06
C PRO A 371 -18.63 -30.13 -0.50
N SER A 372 -18.53 -31.31 -1.11
CA SER A 372 -17.31 -32.00 -1.55
C SER A 372 -16.42 -31.27 -2.56
N CYS A 373 -16.71 -30.00 -2.86
CA CYS A 373 -15.91 -29.14 -3.71
C CYS A 373 -15.19 -28.11 -2.85
N ASN A 374 -13.85 -28.16 -2.82
CA ASN A 374 -13.05 -27.12 -2.19
C ASN A 374 -13.50 -25.75 -2.71
N PRO A 375 -13.94 -24.83 -1.82
CA PRO A 375 -14.40 -23.51 -2.24
C PRO A 375 -13.32 -22.79 -3.04
N SER A 376 -13.73 -22.23 -4.16
CA SER A 376 -12.88 -21.42 -5.03
C SER A 376 -12.90 -19.98 -4.56
N TYR A 377 -11.72 -19.45 -4.21
CA TYR A 377 -11.56 -18.09 -3.70
C TYR A 377 -11.07 -17.14 -4.78
N LYS A 378 -11.65 -15.95 -4.86
CA LYS A 378 -11.18 -14.91 -5.79
C LYS A 378 -9.77 -14.47 -5.41
N ALA A 379 -8.83 -14.55 -6.35
CA ALA A 379 -7.46 -14.13 -6.12
C ALA A 379 -7.32 -12.63 -5.82
N GLN A 380 -8.27 -11.82 -6.27
CA GLN A 380 -8.41 -10.42 -5.86
C GLN A 380 -8.54 -10.26 -4.33
N SER A 381 -9.34 -11.12 -3.68
CA SER A 381 -9.49 -11.10 -2.22
C SER A 381 -8.19 -11.50 -1.52
N VAL A 382 -7.47 -12.47 -2.08
CA VAL A 382 -6.15 -12.90 -1.59
C VAL A 382 -5.14 -11.75 -1.68
N LEU A 383 -5.03 -11.10 -2.84
CA LEU A 383 -4.15 -9.94 -3.03
C LEU A 383 -4.46 -8.81 -2.05
N ARG A 384 -5.75 -8.53 -1.82
CA ARG A 384 -6.18 -7.53 -0.86
C ARG A 384 -5.77 -7.91 0.57
N GLU A 385 -5.93 -9.16 0.97
CA GLU A 385 -5.49 -9.62 2.28
C GLU A 385 -3.97 -9.47 2.45
N MET A 386 -3.20 -9.85 1.42
CA MET A 386 -1.74 -9.69 1.43
C MET A 386 -1.34 -8.22 1.65
N LEU A 387 -2.04 -7.27 1.00
CA LEU A 387 -1.79 -5.84 1.16
C LEU A 387 -2.26 -5.30 2.53
N MET A 388 -3.35 -5.83 3.08
CA MET A 388 -3.80 -5.50 4.43
C MET A 388 -2.77 -5.92 5.48
N LEU A 389 -2.21 -7.13 5.36
CA LEU A 389 -1.15 -7.61 6.24
C LEU A 389 0.14 -6.78 6.12
N ASP A 390 0.50 -6.37 4.91
CA ASP A 390 1.66 -5.48 4.70
C ASP A 390 1.52 -4.17 5.50
N SER A 391 0.32 -3.60 5.53
CA SER A 391 0.02 -2.37 6.29
C SER A 391 0.19 -2.52 7.82
N VAL A 392 0.17 -3.76 8.33
CA VAL A 392 0.46 -4.10 9.73
C VAL A 392 1.97 -4.11 9.98
N HIS A 393 2.74 -4.62 9.02
CA HIS A 393 4.19 -4.77 9.13
C HIS A 393 4.95 -3.46 8.90
N HIS A 394 4.48 -2.62 7.97
CA HIS A 394 5.17 -1.39 7.60
C HIS A 394 4.45 -0.16 8.14
N GLY A 395 4.91 0.31 9.30
CA GLY A 395 4.48 1.59 9.85
C GLY A 395 5.11 2.79 9.14
N VAL A 396 4.49 3.96 9.27
CA VAL A 396 5.10 5.22 8.82
C VAL A 396 6.42 5.42 9.59
N PRO A 397 7.54 5.56 8.89
CA PRO A 397 8.84 5.64 9.53
C PRO A 397 8.98 6.92 10.36
N ARG A 398 9.00 6.75 11.69
CA ARG A 398 9.18 7.86 12.65
C ARG A 398 10.55 8.53 12.54
N TYR A 399 11.56 7.83 11.99
CA TYR A 399 12.91 8.36 11.82
C TYR A 399 12.99 9.56 10.86
N ALA A 400 11.99 9.79 10.01
CA ALA A 400 11.97 10.98 9.14
C ALA A 400 12.05 12.28 9.95
N LEU A 401 11.36 12.33 11.10
CA LEU A 401 11.41 13.49 12.00
C LEU A 401 12.79 13.64 12.64
N CYS A 402 13.39 12.54 13.09
CA CYS A 402 14.74 12.54 13.68
C CYS A 402 15.78 13.08 12.70
N VAL A 403 15.74 12.67 11.44
CA VAL A 403 16.63 13.17 10.38
C VAL A 403 16.48 14.67 10.19
N VAL A 404 15.23 15.17 10.13
CA VAL A 404 14.98 16.62 9.99
C VAL A 404 15.50 17.40 11.19
N ILE A 405 15.32 16.88 12.41
CA ILE A 405 15.83 17.51 13.64
C ILE A 405 17.36 17.53 13.63
N ILE A 406 18.02 16.42 13.29
CA ILE A 406 19.50 16.37 13.18
C ILE A 406 20.00 17.41 12.18
N ARG A 407 19.33 17.52 11.02
CA ARG A 407 19.67 18.51 10.00
C ARG A 407 19.54 19.96 10.52
N ILE A 408 18.47 20.25 11.25
CA ILE A 408 18.24 21.57 11.86
C ILE A 408 19.32 21.89 12.90
N LEU A 409 19.63 20.93 13.78
CA LEU A 409 20.69 21.09 14.78
C LEU A 409 22.05 21.32 14.13
N LEU A 410 22.36 20.57 13.07
CA LEU A 410 23.60 20.72 12.31
C LEU A 410 23.73 22.13 11.72
N GLN A 411 22.65 22.67 11.17
CA GLN A 411 22.62 24.04 10.65
C GLN A 411 22.90 25.07 11.75
N VAL A 412 22.22 24.96 12.90
CA VAL A 412 22.40 25.89 14.04
C VAL A 412 23.83 25.84 14.58
N VAL A 413 24.38 24.63 14.72
CA VAL A 413 25.76 24.42 15.18
C VAL A 413 26.77 25.05 14.21
N CYS A 414 26.61 24.85 12.89
CA CYS A 414 27.50 25.46 11.91
C CYS A 414 27.43 26.99 11.92
N GLN A 415 26.22 27.58 12.01
CA GLN A 415 26.05 29.03 12.14
C GLN A 415 26.71 29.58 13.40
N TYR A 416 26.62 28.84 14.52
CA TYR A 416 27.29 29.23 15.76
C TYR A 416 28.83 29.28 15.62
N PHE A 417 29.42 28.32 14.91
CA PHE A 417 30.86 28.31 14.64
C PHE A 417 31.30 29.39 13.65
N GLU A 418 30.49 29.69 12.62
CA GLU A 418 30.80 30.74 11.65
C GLU A 418 30.76 32.14 12.25
N ASN A 419 29.86 32.40 13.20
CA ASN A 419 29.70 33.71 13.84
C ASN A 419 30.63 33.92 15.05
N ASN A 420 31.83 33.34 15.03
CA ASN A 420 32.85 33.48 16.08
C ASN A 420 32.31 33.25 17.51
N ARG A 421 31.37 32.32 17.67
CA ARG A 421 30.81 31.89 18.97
C ARG A 421 30.03 32.96 19.75
N SER A 422 29.70 34.10 19.16
CA SER A 422 28.83 35.08 19.83
C SER A 422 27.36 34.81 19.50
N PHE A 423 26.54 34.54 20.52
CA PHE A 423 25.07 34.54 20.42
C PHE A 423 24.47 35.95 20.47
N VAL A 424 25.28 37.00 20.25
CA VAL A 424 24.80 38.38 20.25
C VAL A 424 24.16 38.65 18.89
N PHE A 425 22.97 38.11 18.71
CA PHE A 425 22.14 38.36 17.54
C PHE A 425 21.25 39.57 17.80
N HIS A 426 21.04 40.38 16.77
CA HIS A 426 19.95 41.35 16.82
C HIS A 426 18.60 40.62 16.82
N TRP A 427 17.56 41.24 17.38
CA TRP A 427 16.22 40.62 17.48
C TRP A 427 15.67 40.11 16.14
N TYR A 428 15.99 40.78 15.03
CA TYR A 428 15.54 40.40 13.69
C TYR A 428 16.26 39.14 13.16
N GLU A 429 17.49 38.87 13.56
CA GLU A 429 18.24 37.67 13.16
C GLU A 429 17.67 36.40 13.80
N TYR A 430 17.19 36.51 15.05
CA TYR A 430 16.41 35.45 15.69
C TYR A 430 15.14 35.14 14.92
N LEU A 431 14.41 36.17 14.46
CA LEU A 431 13.21 35.97 13.65
C LEU A 431 13.53 35.33 12.30
N ILE A 432 14.56 35.79 11.58
CA ILE A 432 15.02 35.16 10.32
C ILE A 432 15.31 33.67 10.55
N THR A 433 16.05 33.36 11.61
CA THR A 433 16.42 31.98 11.97
C THR A 433 15.19 31.14 12.29
N ILE A 434 14.26 31.63 13.12
CA ILE A 434 13.02 30.91 13.45
C ILE A 434 12.19 30.62 12.20
N TRP A 435 12.04 31.60 11.30
CA TRP A 435 11.30 31.43 10.04
C TRP A 435 11.97 30.43 9.11
N TYR A 436 13.29 30.51 8.97
CA TYR A 436 14.08 29.58 8.18
C TYR A 436 13.95 28.15 8.72
N LEU A 437 14.15 27.95 10.02
CA LEU A 437 14.04 26.64 10.67
C LEU A 437 12.63 26.06 10.58
N GLY A 438 11.59 26.89 10.75
CA GLY A 438 10.20 26.47 10.55
C GLY A 438 9.93 26.02 9.11
N THR A 439 10.48 26.74 8.14
CA THR A 439 10.36 26.39 6.72
C THR A 439 11.08 25.09 6.39
N LEU A 440 12.31 24.93 6.89
CA LEU A 440 13.07 23.68 6.78
C LEU A 440 12.29 22.52 7.39
N LEU A 441 11.84 22.65 8.64
CA LEU A 441 11.12 21.59 9.36
C LEU A 441 9.92 21.07 8.56
N TYR A 442 9.17 21.97 7.92
CA TYR A 442 7.99 21.56 7.17
C TYR A 442 8.32 21.04 5.76
N ILE A 443 9.00 21.84 4.92
CA ILE A 443 9.16 21.50 3.50
C ILE A 443 10.17 20.36 3.33
N TYR A 444 11.29 20.40 4.05
CA TYR A 444 12.30 19.35 3.98
C TYR A 444 11.72 18.01 4.45
N LYS A 445 10.94 18.00 5.54
CA LYS A 445 10.22 16.82 6.00
C LYS A 445 9.28 16.27 4.91
N ALA A 446 8.53 17.12 4.23
CA ALA A 446 7.61 16.69 3.17
C ALA A 446 8.36 16.04 1.98
N ASN A 447 9.49 16.62 1.57
CA ASN A 447 10.35 16.07 0.52
C ASN A 447 10.99 14.74 0.97
N LEU A 448 11.39 14.64 2.24
CA LEU A 448 11.97 13.44 2.78
C LEU A 448 10.96 12.29 2.89
N ILE A 449 9.75 12.55 3.38
CA ILE A 449 8.70 11.52 3.45
C ILE A 449 8.48 10.91 2.06
N PHE A 450 8.63 11.69 0.99
CA PHE A 450 8.55 11.22 -0.39
C PHE A 450 9.67 10.23 -0.77
N VAL A 451 10.94 10.54 -0.47
CA VAL A 451 12.06 9.60 -0.68
C VAL A 451 11.84 8.31 0.12
N ILE A 452 11.44 8.45 1.38
CA ILE A 452 11.23 7.31 2.27
C ILE A 452 10.05 6.44 1.82
N ALA A 453 9.02 7.03 1.22
CA ALA A 453 7.93 6.24 0.63
C ALA A 453 8.41 5.30 -0.48
N GLY A 454 9.49 5.63 -1.19
CA GLY A 454 10.19 4.71 -2.09
C GLY A 454 10.73 3.48 -1.38
N LEU A 455 11.35 3.65 -0.22
CA LEU A 455 11.82 2.51 0.57
C LEU A 455 10.66 1.64 1.08
N VAL A 456 9.55 2.25 1.50
CA VAL A 456 8.35 1.52 1.93
C VAL A 456 7.76 0.73 0.76
N ASP A 457 7.72 1.30 -0.44
CA ASP A 457 7.25 0.61 -1.67
C ASP A 457 8.06 -0.65 -1.97
N PHE A 458 9.39 -0.57 -1.91
CA PHE A 458 10.27 -1.72 -2.14
C PHE A 458 10.12 -2.79 -1.07
N LYS A 459 10.00 -2.39 0.20
CA LYS A 459 9.77 -3.32 1.31
C LYS A 459 8.44 -4.04 1.19
N ARG A 460 7.39 -3.34 0.76
CA ARG A 460 6.08 -3.93 0.46
C ARG A 460 6.18 -4.98 -0.65
N LYS A 461 6.84 -4.67 -1.77
CA LYS A 461 7.05 -5.64 -2.85
C LYS A 461 7.83 -6.87 -2.38
N LEU A 462 8.87 -6.67 -1.56
CA LEU A 462 9.61 -7.78 -0.95
C LEU A 462 8.72 -8.62 -0.03
N PHE A 463 7.88 -7.99 0.79
CA PHE A 463 6.92 -8.68 1.63
C PHE A 463 5.95 -9.53 0.79
N LEU A 464 5.34 -8.95 -0.24
CA LEU A 464 4.43 -9.65 -1.13
C LEU A 464 5.10 -10.84 -1.84
N MET A 465 6.34 -10.69 -2.32
CA MET A 465 7.10 -11.80 -2.93
C MET A 465 7.38 -12.94 -1.93
N LYS A 466 7.62 -12.62 -0.65
CA LYS A 466 7.80 -13.65 0.37
C LYS A 466 6.48 -14.37 0.70
N VAL A 467 5.35 -13.66 0.70
CA VAL A 467 4.04 -14.29 0.86
C VAL A 467 3.68 -15.17 -0.35
N LEU A 468 4.02 -14.76 -1.57
CA LEU A 468 3.87 -15.61 -2.75
C LEU A 468 4.69 -16.88 -2.67
N LYS A 469 5.89 -16.80 -2.08
CA LYS A 469 6.71 -17.99 -1.80
C LYS A 469 5.99 -18.94 -0.86
N SER A 470 5.37 -18.44 0.21
CA SER A 470 4.66 -19.31 1.15
C SER A 470 3.43 -19.98 0.54
N LEU A 471 2.76 -19.36 -0.44
CA LEU A 471 1.62 -19.98 -1.13
C LEU A 471 2.00 -21.24 -1.91
N ILE A 472 3.23 -21.34 -2.40
CA ILE A 472 3.72 -22.52 -3.14
C ILE A 472 4.61 -23.44 -2.29
N SER A 473 5.05 -23.00 -1.12
CA SER A 473 5.95 -23.81 -0.29
C SER A 473 5.20 -25.01 0.28
N ILE A 474 5.70 -26.22 -0.02
CA ILE A 474 5.24 -27.44 0.63
C ILE A 474 5.82 -27.52 2.04
N ASP A 475 7.09 -27.16 2.18
CA ASP A 475 7.74 -27.04 3.49
C ASP A 475 7.42 -25.67 4.05
N LYS A 476 6.48 -25.59 4.99
CA LYS A 476 6.23 -24.33 5.70
C LYS A 476 7.46 -24.01 6.53
N ASP A 477 8.23 -23.02 6.07
CA ASP A 477 9.41 -22.56 6.79
C ASP A 477 8.97 -22.13 8.18
N LYS A 478 9.37 -22.91 9.18
CA LYS A 478 9.06 -22.64 10.59
C LYS A 478 9.53 -21.25 11.02
N ASN A 479 10.46 -20.63 10.29
CA ASN A 479 10.96 -19.28 10.57
C ASN A 479 10.08 -18.16 9.97
N PHE A 480 9.18 -18.48 9.05
CA PHE A 480 8.41 -17.49 8.33
C PHE A 480 6.95 -17.49 8.79
N ILE A 481 6.61 -16.57 9.69
CA ILE A 481 5.30 -16.50 10.34
C ILE A 481 4.13 -16.45 9.34
N LEU A 482 4.37 -15.86 8.18
CA LEU A 482 3.38 -15.70 7.11
C LEU A 482 3.03 -17.04 6.42
N SER A 483 3.90 -18.06 6.48
CA SER A 483 3.57 -19.39 5.93
C SER A 483 2.47 -20.11 6.70
N SER A 484 2.18 -19.67 7.91
CA SER A 484 1.07 -20.21 8.70
C SER A 484 -0.21 -19.40 8.54
N TYR A 485 -0.11 -18.17 8.03
CA TYR A 485 -1.27 -17.34 7.78
C TYR A 485 -1.94 -17.68 6.45
N PHE A 486 -1.15 -17.84 5.40
CA PHE A 486 -1.66 -18.23 4.09
C PHE A 486 -1.44 -19.73 3.86
N PRO A 487 -2.50 -20.49 3.53
CA PRO A 487 -2.35 -21.90 3.20
C PRO A 487 -1.68 -22.11 1.84
N THR A 488 -1.17 -23.32 1.62
CA THR A 488 -0.59 -23.71 0.34
C THR A 488 -1.69 -23.88 -0.71
N ILE A 489 -1.50 -23.32 -1.91
CA ILE A 489 -2.41 -23.51 -3.04
C ILE A 489 -2.31 -24.94 -3.57
N ASN A 490 -3.37 -25.47 -4.18
CA ASN A 490 -3.28 -26.76 -4.85
C ASN A 490 -2.46 -26.62 -6.14
N LEU A 491 -1.19 -27.04 -6.09
CA LEU A 491 -0.21 -26.94 -7.18
C LEU A 491 -0.43 -27.96 -8.30
N CYS A 492 -1.20 -29.02 -8.05
CA CYS A 492 -1.55 -30.02 -9.06
C CYS A 492 -2.65 -29.50 -10.02
N CYS A 493 -3.32 -28.39 -9.67
CA CYS A 493 -4.33 -27.78 -10.51
C CYS A 493 -3.70 -26.71 -11.42
N HIS A 494 -3.79 -26.91 -12.74
CA HIS A 494 -3.31 -25.96 -13.74
C HIS A 494 -3.83 -24.53 -13.53
N LYS A 495 -5.13 -24.38 -13.24
CA LYS A 495 -5.77 -23.08 -13.02
C LYS A 495 -5.13 -22.33 -11.84
N ASN A 496 -4.83 -23.03 -10.75
CA ASN A 496 -4.21 -22.42 -9.57
C ASN A 496 -2.80 -21.93 -9.85
N LEU A 497 -1.99 -22.71 -10.58
CA LEU A 497 -0.61 -22.34 -10.89
C LEU A 497 -0.57 -21.12 -11.85
N LYS A 498 -1.48 -21.08 -12.83
CA LYS A 498 -1.71 -19.90 -13.69
C LYS A 498 -2.16 -18.70 -12.85
N SER A 499 -3.14 -18.86 -11.96
CA SER A 499 -3.59 -17.81 -11.04
C SER A 499 -2.48 -17.30 -10.14
N TRP A 500 -1.55 -18.16 -9.71
CA TRP A 500 -0.38 -17.78 -8.91
C TRP A 500 0.59 -16.92 -9.70
N MET A 501 0.86 -17.25 -10.97
CA MET A 501 1.68 -16.41 -11.85
C MET A 501 1.04 -15.04 -12.10
N ILE A 502 -0.27 -15.00 -12.32
CA ILE A 502 -1.02 -13.73 -12.47
C ILE A 502 -0.97 -12.92 -11.17
N LEU A 503 -1.17 -13.57 -10.01
CA LEU A 503 -1.07 -12.92 -8.70
C LEU A 503 0.33 -12.35 -8.48
N ARG A 504 1.37 -13.05 -8.91
CA ARG A 504 2.76 -12.60 -8.82
C ARG A 504 3.00 -11.33 -9.63
N GLU A 505 2.55 -11.29 -10.88
CA GLU A 505 2.59 -10.10 -11.71
C GLU A 505 1.81 -8.95 -11.05
N ALA A 506 0.61 -9.24 -10.52
CA ALA A 506 -0.20 -8.27 -9.79
C ALA A 506 0.54 -7.71 -8.57
N CYS A 507 1.24 -8.52 -7.78
CA CYS A 507 2.03 -8.04 -6.65
C CYS A 507 3.16 -7.08 -7.05
N LEU A 508 3.78 -7.25 -8.23
CA LEU A 508 4.81 -6.33 -8.73
C LEU A 508 4.22 -5.04 -9.33
N ASP A 509 3.02 -5.14 -9.91
CA ASP A 509 2.31 -4.03 -10.56
C ASP A 509 1.48 -3.19 -9.57
N VAL A 510 1.12 -3.73 -8.40
CA VAL A 510 0.49 -2.95 -7.32
C VAL A 510 1.37 -1.75 -6.97
N GLY A 511 0.78 -0.55 -7.05
CA GLY A 511 1.48 0.69 -6.76
C GLY A 511 2.35 1.24 -7.88
N LYS A 512 2.33 0.66 -9.09
CA LYS A 512 3.18 1.08 -10.22
C LYS A 512 3.13 2.58 -10.53
N LYS A 513 1.95 3.22 -10.41
CA LYS A 513 1.79 4.68 -10.52
C LYS A 513 2.63 5.45 -9.50
N TYR A 514 2.71 4.97 -8.26
CA TYR A 514 3.55 5.55 -7.21
C TYR A 514 5.02 5.23 -7.46
N THR A 515 5.36 4.00 -7.84
CA THR A 515 6.74 3.62 -8.20
C THR A 515 7.31 4.54 -9.28
N TYR A 516 6.58 4.82 -10.37
CA TYR A 516 7.06 5.75 -11.42
C TYR A 516 7.24 7.19 -10.93
N ARG A 517 6.32 7.70 -10.11
CA ARG A 517 6.44 9.03 -9.48
C ARG A 517 7.68 9.12 -8.59
N ILE A 518 7.91 8.09 -7.79
CA ILE A 518 9.05 7.97 -6.89
C ILE A 518 10.35 7.94 -7.70
N PHE A 519 10.42 7.15 -8.76
CA PHE A 519 11.61 7.06 -9.61
C PHE A 519 11.92 8.36 -10.32
N LEU A 520 10.92 9.02 -10.90
CA LEU A 520 11.15 10.30 -11.57
C LEU A 520 11.69 11.35 -10.58
N TYR A 521 11.09 11.44 -9.40
CA TYR A 521 11.59 12.33 -8.35
C TYR A 521 13.00 11.97 -7.88
N CYS A 522 13.23 10.71 -7.50
CA CYS A 522 14.53 10.26 -7.02
C CYS A 522 15.61 10.46 -8.08
N SER A 523 15.29 10.33 -9.38
CA SER A 523 16.25 10.55 -10.47
C SER A 523 16.70 12.00 -10.57
N VAL A 524 15.76 12.95 -10.60
CA VAL A 524 16.06 14.39 -10.66
C VAL A 524 16.75 14.85 -9.38
N PHE A 525 16.29 14.37 -8.23
CA PHE A 525 16.88 14.70 -6.95
C PHE A 525 18.29 14.13 -6.81
N LEU A 526 18.53 12.88 -7.20
CA LEU A 526 19.86 12.30 -7.23
C LEU A 526 20.79 13.07 -8.18
N ALA A 527 20.33 13.42 -9.38
CA ALA A 527 21.13 14.19 -10.32
C ALA A 527 21.58 15.54 -9.73
N PHE A 528 20.68 16.26 -9.06
CA PHE A 528 21.02 17.50 -8.37
C PHE A 528 22.02 17.27 -7.22
N ASN A 529 21.80 16.26 -6.39
CA ASN A 529 22.69 15.93 -5.28
C ASN A 529 24.09 15.49 -5.75
N LEU A 530 24.18 14.76 -6.86
CA LEU A 530 25.45 14.38 -7.49
C LEU A 530 26.16 15.60 -8.09
N ALA A 531 25.42 16.52 -8.72
CA ALA A 531 26.01 17.78 -9.21
C ALA A 531 26.56 18.63 -8.05
N PHE A 532 25.82 18.72 -6.95
CA PHE A 532 26.28 19.41 -5.74
C PHE A 532 27.49 18.73 -5.10
N LEU A 533 27.51 17.39 -5.01
CA LEU A 533 28.67 16.63 -4.56
C LEU A 533 29.89 16.87 -5.46
N GLY A 534 29.70 16.85 -6.78
CA GLY A 534 30.75 17.16 -7.75
C GLY A 534 31.30 18.57 -7.55
N PHE A 535 30.43 19.55 -7.29
CA PHE A 535 30.85 20.92 -6.95
C PHE A 535 31.70 20.97 -5.67
N LEU A 536 31.29 20.26 -4.61
CA LEU A 536 32.07 20.17 -3.38
C LEU A 536 33.43 19.49 -3.61
N LEU A 537 33.49 18.44 -4.42
CA LEU A 537 34.76 17.78 -4.76
C LEU A 537 35.69 18.69 -5.56
N MET A 538 35.18 19.41 -6.56
CA MET A 538 35.97 20.39 -7.31
C MET A 538 36.52 21.50 -6.42
N ARG A 539 35.77 21.93 -5.40
CA ARG A 539 36.28 22.84 -4.37
C ARG A 539 37.39 22.22 -3.53
N VAL A 540 37.23 20.97 -3.08
CA VAL A 540 38.27 20.26 -2.30
C VAL A 540 39.58 20.19 -3.09
N PHE A 541 39.51 19.90 -4.39
CA PHE A 541 40.69 19.85 -5.28
C PHE A 541 41.23 21.23 -5.70
N GLY A 542 40.71 22.34 -5.17
CA GLY A 542 41.19 23.69 -5.49
C GLY A 542 40.89 24.16 -6.91
N VAL A 543 39.99 23.47 -7.65
CA VAL A 543 39.57 23.90 -9.00
C VAL A 543 38.81 25.22 -8.95
N PHE A 544 38.06 25.45 -7.85
CA PHE A 544 37.36 26.71 -7.59
C PHE A 544 37.89 27.38 -6.32
N SER A 545 38.13 28.69 -6.41
CA SER A 545 38.55 29.54 -5.28
C SER A 545 37.38 30.11 -4.46
N TYR A 546 36.14 29.73 -4.76
CA TYR A 546 34.96 30.23 -4.06
C TYR A 546 34.82 29.61 -2.64
N SER A 547 34.73 30.47 -1.63
CA SER A 547 34.47 30.08 -0.25
C SER A 547 32.97 29.89 0.00
N LEU A 548 32.47 28.65 -0.06
CA LEU A 548 31.15 28.35 0.48
C LEU A 548 31.17 28.41 2.01
N PRO A 549 30.08 28.87 2.65
CA PRO A 549 29.88 28.70 4.08
C PRO A 549 30.02 27.23 4.49
N ILE A 550 30.58 27.02 5.67
CA ILE A 550 30.67 25.74 6.35
C ILE A 550 29.27 25.14 6.52
N ALA A 551 28.28 25.96 6.91
CA ALA A 551 26.90 25.49 7.10
C ALA A 551 26.30 24.85 5.83
N VAL A 552 26.49 25.49 4.67
CA VAL A 552 26.03 24.97 3.37
C VAL A 552 26.76 23.68 3.00
N SER A 553 28.07 23.67 3.20
CA SER A 553 28.93 22.52 2.86
C SER A 553 28.55 21.29 3.70
N VAL A 554 28.39 21.48 5.00
CA VAL A 554 28.09 20.42 5.96
C VAL A 554 26.66 19.90 5.81
N THR A 555 25.66 20.79 5.74
CA THR A 555 24.26 20.37 5.59
C THR A 555 23.97 19.80 4.20
N GLY A 556 24.58 20.34 3.15
CA GLY A 556 24.48 19.78 1.81
C GLY A 556 25.12 18.39 1.72
N THR A 557 26.29 18.19 2.35
CA THR A 557 26.92 16.86 2.44
C THR A 557 26.04 15.88 3.21
N TYR A 558 25.46 16.31 4.33
CA TYR A 558 24.51 15.51 5.10
C TYR A 558 23.32 15.06 4.25
N ASP A 559 22.72 15.99 3.49
CA ASP A 559 21.58 15.71 2.62
C ASP A 559 21.95 14.67 1.55
N VAL A 560 23.09 14.86 0.86
CA VAL A 560 23.60 13.92 -0.16
C VAL A 560 23.81 12.53 0.44
N LEU A 561 24.56 12.42 1.54
CA LEU A 561 24.87 11.13 2.18
C LEU A 561 23.60 10.40 2.61
N PHE A 562 22.67 11.12 3.20
CA PHE A 562 21.43 10.53 3.67
C PHE A 562 20.55 10.03 2.51
N ILE A 563 20.42 10.81 1.43
CA ILE A 563 19.67 10.38 0.23
C ILE A 563 20.32 9.13 -0.38
N LEU A 564 21.66 9.13 -0.52
CA LEU A 564 22.41 7.97 -0.98
C LEU A 564 22.14 6.75 -0.08
N CYS A 565 22.15 6.91 1.24
CA CYS A 565 21.82 5.83 2.18
C CYS A 565 20.41 5.25 1.97
N VAL A 566 19.41 6.10 1.73
CA VAL A 566 18.05 5.63 1.44
C VAL A 566 18.00 4.90 0.09
N LEU A 567 18.66 5.43 -0.95
CA LEU A 567 18.74 4.79 -2.26
C LEU A 567 19.48 3.44 -2.20
N PHE A 568 20.54 3.31 -1.42
CA PHE A 568 21.22 2.02 -1.19
C PHE A 568 20.31 1.01 -0.51
N LYS A 569 19.55 1.44 0.51
CA LYS A 569 18.55 0.56 1.14
C LYS A 569 17.48 0.14 0.14
N MET A 570 17.05 1.02 -0.77
CA MET A 570 16.13 0.68 -1.86
C MET A 570 16.76 -0.33 -2.84
N LEU A 571 17.99 -0.10 -3.31
CA LEU A 571 18.73 -1.03 -4.19
C LEU A 571 18.86 -2.41 -3.57
N ARG A 572 19.31 -2.49 -2.32
CA ARG A 572 19.45 -3.76 -1.59
C ARG A 572 18.11 -4.47 -1.47
N THR A 573 17.05 -3.75 -1.12
CA THR A 573 15.69 -4.34 -1.03
C THR A 573 15.22 -4.81 -2.40
N GLY A 574 15.52 -4.07 -3.47
CA GLY A 574 15.18 -4.44 -4.84
C GLY A 574 15.93 -5.67 -5.32
N ALA A 575 17.20 -5.80 -4.98
CA ALA A 575 17.99 -7.00 -5.23
C ALA A 575 17.41 -8.22 -4.51
N GLN A 576 16.90 -8.05 -3.29
CA GLN A 576 16.18 -9.10 -2.57
C GLN A 576 14.86 -9.49 -3.24
N VAL A 577 14.11 -8.53 -3.80
CA VAL A 577 12.91 -8.81 -4.59
C VAL A 577 13.28 -9.65 -5.83
N ASN A 578 14.35 -9.27 -6.53
CA ASN A 578 14.83 -10.01 -7.69
C ASN A 578 15.35 -11.41 -7.32
N ALA A 579 16.00 -11.57 -6.17
CA ALA A 579 16.42 -12.88 -5.65
C ALA A 579 15.23 -13.80 -5.29
N CYS A 580 14.03 -13.24 -5.04
CA CYS A 580 12.83 -14.07 -4.83
C CYS A 580 12.43 -14.85 -6.10
N PHE A 581 12.80 -14.41 -7.31
CA PHE A 581 12.56 -15.19 -8.54
C PHE A 581 13.26 -16.55 -8.46
N ASP A 582 14.56 -16.54 -8.11
CA ASP A 582 15.34 -17.77 -7.94
C ASP A 582 14.82 -18.62 -6.78
N SER A 583 14.36 -17.97 -5.71
CA SER A 583 13.74 -18.68 -4.58
C SER A 583 12.44 -19.38 -4.96
N HIS A 584 11.56 -18.72 -5.73
CA HIS A 584 10.30 -19.30 -6.22
C HIS A 584 10.58 -20.47 -7.17
N LYS A 585 11.50 -20.29 -8.13
CA LYS A 585 11.98 -21.37 -9.01
C LYS A 585 12.52 -22.55 -8.22
N GLY A 586 13.32 -22.29 -7.18
CA GLY A 586 13.86 -23.31 -6.29
C GLY A 586 12.77 -24.14 -5.60
N GLU A 587 11.70 -23.51 -5.10
CA GLU A 587 10.58 -24.26 -4.51
C GLU A 587 9.82 -25.10 -5.56
N LEU A 588 9.56 -24.54 -6.74
CA LEU A 588 8.91 -25.29 -7.84
C LEU A 588 9.72 -26.51 -8.28
N ILE A 589 11.05 -26.41 -8.35
CA ILE A 589 11.93 -27.55 -8.66
C ILE A 589 11.82 -28.63 -7.56
N LYS A 590 11.72 -28.26 -6.28
CA LYS A 590 11.50 -29.25 -5.21
C LYS A 590 10.15 -29.96 -5.36
N ILE A 591 9.08 -29.20 -5.63
CA ILE A 591 7.75 -29.77 -5.90
C ILE A 591 7.81 -30.73 -7.09
N LYS A 592 8.48 -30.33 -8.18
CA LYS A 592 8.68 -31.16 -9.37
C LYS A 592 9.35 -32.49 -9.01
N LYS A 593 10.43 -32.46 -8.22
CA LYS A 593 11.11 -33.68 -7.74
C LYS A 593 10.18 -34.58 -6.93
N LEU A 594 9.40 -34.00 -6.01
CA LEU A 594 8.43 -34.76 -5.23
C LEU A 594 7.32 -35.38 -6.10
N LEU A 595 6.86 -34.67 -7.13
CA LEU A 595 5.90 -35.21 -8.09
C LEU A 595 6.48 -36.33 -8.96
N TYR A 596 7.78 -36.29 -9.30
CA TYR A 596 8.43 -37.43 -9.94
C TYR A 596 8.52 -38.65 -9.02
N GLU A 597 8.81 -38.47 -7.72
CA GLU A 597 8.76 -39.56 -6.74
C GLU A 597 7.36 -40.17 -6.67
N VAL A 598 6.32 -39.33 -6.60
CA VAL A 598 4.92 -39.77 -6.65
C VAL A 598 4.62 -40.52 -7.95
N LYS A 599 5.08 -40.02 -9.10
CA LYS A 599 4.89 -40.68 -10.40
C LYS A 599 5.53 -42.07 -10.41
N SER A 600 6.72 -42.21 -9.83
CA SER A 600 7.44 -43.49 -9.80
C SER A 600 6.79 -44.54 -8.90
N ASP A 601 6.08 -44.12 -7.85
CA ASP A 601 5.52 -45.02 -6.83
C ASP A 601 4.13 -44.54 -6.34
N LEU A 602 3.23 -44.29 -7.29
CA LEU A 602 1.91 -43.71 -7.03
C LEU A 602 1.10 -44.56 -6.04
N ASN A 603 1.16 -45.89 -6.21
CA ASN A 603 0.41 -46.82 -5.38
C ASN A 603 0.83 -46.77 -3.90
N THR A 604 2.13 -46.63 -3.62
CA THR A 604 2.60 -46.50 -2.23
C THR A 604 2.19 -45.17 -1.64
N TYR A 605 2.24 -44.08 -2.42
CA TYR A 605 1.82 -42.76 -1.96
C TYR A 605 0.32 -42.67 -1.62
N LEU A 606 -0.51 -43.49 -2.27
CA LEU A 606 -1.95 -43.56 -1.99
C LEU A 606 -2.28 -44.41 -0.76
N ARG A 607 -1.55 -45.51 -0.56
CA ARG A 607 -1.82 -46.49 0.51
C ARG A 607 -1.18 -46.13 1.84
N LYS A 608 -0.02 -45.46 1.83
CA LYS A 608 0.77 -45.24 3.05
C LYS A 608 0.37 -43.94 3.74
N ASP A 609 0.22 -44.00 5.07
CA ASP A 609 0.13 -42.80 5.90
C ASP A 609 1.53 -42.20 6.10
N PHE A 610 1.72 -40.95 5.69
CA PHE A 610 2.97 -40.21 5.78
C PHE A 610 3.03 -39.30 7.00
N SER A 611 2.44 -39.72 8.13
CA SER A 611 2.40 -38.95 9.38
C SER A 611 3.76 -38.39 9.85
N LYS A 612 4.88 -39.00 9.46
CA LYS A 612 6.24 -38.53 9.82
C LYS A 612 6.82 -37.44 8.92
N CYS A 613 6.29 -37.22 7.72
CA CYS A 613 6.85 -36.28 6.74
C CYS A 613 5.78 -35.29 6.27
N GLU A 614 5.82 -34.07 6.82
CA GLU A 614 4.86 -32.98 6.54
C GLU A 614 4.71 -32.70 5.04
N SER A 615 5.82 -32.71 4.30
CA SER A 615 5.85 -32.47 2.86
C SER A 615 5.07 -33.53 2.07
N ARG A 616 5.25 -34.80 2.44
CA ARG A 616 4.55 -35.93 1.82
C ARG A 616 3.09 -35.97 2.23
N GLN A 617 2.76 -35.57 3.45
CA GLN A 617 1.39 -35.46 3.92
C GLN A 617 0.63 -34.35 3.18
N LEU A 618 1.24 -33.18 2.96
CA LEU A 618 0.61 -32.12 2.20
C LEU A 618 0.44 -32.50 0.74
N LEU A 619 1.43 -33.18 0.15
CA LEU A 619 1.34 -33.67 -1.22
C LEU A 619 0.26 -34.76 -1.38
N SER A 620 0.15 -35.70 -0.44
CA SER A 620 -0.92 -36.69 -0.48
C SER A 620 -2.29 -36.05 -0.31
N LYS A 621 -2.43 -35.00 0.52
CA LYS A 621 -3.63 -34.16 0.59
C LYS A 621 -3.91 -33.47 -0.75
N MET A 622 -2.92 -32.84 -1.38
CA MET A 622 -3.05 -32.22 -2.72
C MET A 622 -3.60 -33.21 -3.75
N LEU A 623 -3.06 -34.43 -3.79
CA LEU A 623 -3.49 -35.47 -4.72
C LEU A 623 -4.93 -35.92 -4.42
N ARG A 624 -5.27 -36.15 -3.14
CA ARG A 624 -6.63 -36.53 -2.72
C ARG A 624 -7.67 -35.46 -3.06
N THR A 625 -7.33 -34.18 -2.89
CA THR A 625 -8.20 -33.04 -3.28
C THR A 625 -8.51 -33.03 -4.78
N CYS A 626 -7.70 -33.67 -5.61
CA CYS A 626 -7.95 -33.77 -7.05
C CYS A 626 -8.95 -34.88 -7.44
N GLY A 627 -9.46 -35.66 -6.47
CA GLY A 627 -10.47 -36.72 -6.68
C GLY A 627 -9.99 -37.87 -7.56
N ASP A 628 -10.87 -38.76 -8.04
CA ASP A 628 -10.50 -39.95 -8.83
C ASP A 628 -9.65 -39.69 -10.09
N VAL A 629 -9.55 -38.43 -10.52
CA VAL A 629 -8.70 -37.98 -11.63
C VAL A 629 -7.21 -38.32 -11.40
N TYR A 630 -6.74 -38.42 -10.15
CA TYR A 630 -5.34 -38.77 -9.86
C TYR A 630 -4.98 -40.23 -10.16
N LYS A 631 -5.96 -41.14 -10.31
CA LYS A 631 -5.68 -42.56 -10.66
C LYS A 631 -5.10 -42.72 -12.08
N ASN A 632 -5.10 -41.64 -12.86
CA ASN A 632 -4.53 -41.59 -14.19
C ASN A 632 -3.13 -40.97 -14.13
N ASP A 633 -2.08 -41.72 -14.47
CA ASP A 633 -0.69 -41.23 -14.54
C ASP A 633 -0.55 -39.95 -15.38
N ARG A 634 -1.43 -39.76 -16.38
CA ARG A 634 -1.49 -38.55 -17.20
C ARG A 634 -1.77 -37.28 -16.40
N PHE A 635 -2.40 -37.37 -15.23
CA PHE A 635 -2.66 -36.20 -14.38
C PHE A 635 -1.35 -35.64 -13.79
N VAL A 636 -0.51 -36.52 -13.25
CA VAL A 636 0.79 -36.13 -12.67
C VAL A 636 1.72 -35.60 -13.76
N GLU A 637 1.71 -36.22 -14.95
CA GLU A 637 2.43 -35.72 -16.12
C GLU A 637 2.00 -34.30 -16.51
N LYS A 638 0.69 -34.05 -16.62
CA LYS A 638 0.18 -32.70 -16.87
C LYS A 638 0.63 -31.72 -15.79
N ALA A 639 0.60 -32.09 -14.52
CA ALA A 639 1.06 -31.20 -13.45
C ALA A 639 2.57 -30.87 -13.56
N LEU A 640 3.39 -31.87 -13.92
CA LEU A 640 4.83 -31.69 -14.17
C LEU A 640 5.09 -30.73 -15.34
N ASP A 641 4.41 -30.92 -16.47
CA ASP A 641 4.54 -30.06 -17.65
C ASP A 641 4.15 -28.60 -17.33
N GLN A 642 3.11 -28.41 -16.51
CA GLN A 642 2.67 -27.09 -16.08
C GLN A 642 3.68 -26.40 -15.18
N ILE A 643 4.32 -27.15 -14.27
CA ILE A 643 5.40 -26.61 -13.43
C ILE A 643 6.59 -26.20 -14.29
N ASP A 644 6.93 -26.98 -15.32
CA ASP A 644 8.01 -26.63 -16.25
C ASP A 644 7.73 -25.35 -17.03
N MET A 645 6.50 -25.18 -17.54
CA MET A 645 6.10 -23.93 -18.20
C MET A 645 6.19 -22.75 -17.23
N VAL A 646 5.74 -22.89 -15.98
CA VAL A 646 5.84 -21.82 -14.99
C VAL A 646 7.28 -21.50 -14.59
N ILE A 647 8.17 -22.50 -14.54
CA ILE A 647 9.60 -22.28 -14.33
C ILE A 647 10.20 -21.47 -15.49
N GLN A 648 9.90 -21.83 -16.73
CA GLN A 648 10.34 -21.09 -17.92
C GLN A 648 9.80 -19.65 -17.92
N ASP A 649 8.53 -19.47 -17.59
CA ASP A 649 7.93 -18.12 -17.48
C ASP A 649 8.59 -17.28 -16.37
N LEU A 650 8.97 -17.89 -15.24
CA LEU A 650 9.69 -17.19 -14.18
C LEU A 650 11.08 -16.74 -14.61
N GLU A 651 11.80 -17.55 -15.38
CA GLU A 651 13.10 -17.17 -15.97
C GLU A 651 12.93 -16.02 -16.95
N TYR A 652 11.96 -16.13 -17.85
CA TYR A 652 11.63 -15.06 -18.78
C TYR A 652 11.24 -13.76 -18.07
N GLN A 653 10.42 -13.82 -17.01
CA GLN A 653 10.04 -12.64 -16.21
C GLN A 653 11.24 -12.05 -15.45
N LYS A 654 12.18 -12.88 -14.97
CA LYS A 654 13.40 -12.41 -14.29
C LYS A 654 14.25 -11.55 -15.23
N GLU A 655 14.35 -11.94 -16.50
CA GLU A 655 15.12 -11.21 -17.52
C GLU A 655 14.39 -9.98 -18.04
N THR A 656 13.10 -10.11 -18.36
CA THR A 656 12.33 -9.06 -19.02
C THR A 656 11.76 -8.02 -18.07
N GLN A 657 11.38 -8.43 -16.86
CA GLN A 657 10.70 -7.58 -15.88
C GLN A 657 11.37 -7.59 -14.50
N PRO A 658 12.72 -7.45 -14.40
CA PRO A 658 13.34 -7.29 -13.09
C PRO A 658 12.88 -5.97 -12.46
N LEU A 659 12.88 -5.91 -11.13
CA LEU A 659 12.67 -4.65 -10.44
C LEU A 659 13.89 -3.74 -10.70
N LYS A 660 13.66 -2.66 -11.44
CA LYS A 660 14.67 -1.66 -11.79
C LYS A 660 14.58 -0.47 -10.84
N LEU A 661 15.71 0.13 -10.49
CA LEU A 661 15.81 1.43 -9.82
C LEU A 661 16.58 2.37 -10.75
N LEU A 662 15.97 3.52 -11.10
CA LEU A 662 16.58 4.52 -11.99
C LEU A 662 17.01 3.95 -13.36
N GLY A 663 16.31 2.93 -13.85
CA GLY A 663 16.62 2.24 -15.10
C GLY A 663 17.57 1.05 -14.96
N PHE A 664 18.33 0.96 -13.87
CA PHE A 664 19.25 -0.15 -13.60
C PHE A 664 18.54 -1.30 -12.89
N THR A 665 18.83 -2.53 -13.30
CA THR A 665 18.38 -3.72 -12.56
C THR A 665 19.02 -3.74 -11.17
N ALA A 666 18.20 -3.78 -10.12
CA ALA A 666 18.72 -3.88 -8.76
C ALA A 666 19.34 -5.27 -8.54
N SER A 667 20.67 -5.37 -8.61
CA SER A 667 21.44 -6.59 -8.37
C SER A 667 22.44 -6.39 -7.22
N ASN A 668 22.88 -7.50 -6.61
CA ASN A 668 23.94 -7.45 -5.60
C ASN A 668 25.28 -7.00 -6.21
N GLU A 669 25.52 -7.30 -7.48
CA GLU A 669 26.73 -6.90 -8.22
C GLU A 669 26.80 -5.37 -8.39
N LEU A 670 25.67 -4.75 -8.76
CA LEU A 670 25.58 -3.29 -8.82
C LEU A 670 25.87 -2.67 -7.44
N LEU A 671 25.31 -3.26 -6.38
CA LEU A 671 25.54 -2.79 -5.02
C LEU A 671 27.02 -2.85 -4.62
N THR A 672 27.70 -3.97 -4.89
CA THR A 672 29.16 -4.13 -4.67
C THR A 672 29.95 -3.11 -5.47
N SER A 673 29.61 -2.90 -6.75
CA SER A 673 30.30 -1.95 -7.62
C SER A 673 30.20 -0.52 -7.08
N VAL A 674 29.02 -0.12 -6.59
CA VAL A 674 28.85 1.21 -6.00
C VAL A 674 29.58 1.34 -4.66
N TYR A 675 29.59 0.30 -3.81
CA TYR A 675 30.36 0.33 -2.57
C TYR A 675 31.86 0.47 -2.82
N THR A 676 32.42 -0.25 -3.78
CA THR A 676 33.83 -0.13 -4.17
C THR A 676 34.13 1.27 -4.72
N GLY A 677 33.23 1.83 -5.53
CA GLY A 677 33.36 3.21 -6.04
C GLY A 677 33.38 4.25 -4.92
N LEU A 678 32.46 4.15 -3.96
CA LEU A 678 32.41 5.06 -2.81
C LEU A 678 33.63 4.91 -1.89
N ALA A 679 34.09 3.68 -1.66
CA ALA A 679 35.29 3.43 -0.86
C ALA A 679 36.53 4.03 -1.52
N SER A 680 36.67 3.86 -2.84
CA SER A 680 37.78 4.42 -3.62
C SER A 680 37.75 5.95 -3.61
N LEU A 681 36.56 6.56 -3.79
CA LEU A 681 36.39 8.01 -3.68
C LEU A 681 36.76 8.52 -2.28
N SER A 682 36.32 7.84 -1.23
CA SER A 682 36.65 8.21 0.15
C SER A 682 38.15 8.13 0.41
N PHE A 683 38.81 7.07 -0.07
CA PHE A 683 40.26 6.92 0.02
C PHE A 683 41.00 8.05 -0.70
N ALA A 684 40.57 8.41 -1.92
CA ALA A 684 41.17 9.51 -2.67
C ALA A 684 41.05 10.86 -1.94
N ILE A 685 39.90 11.14 -1.33
CA ILE A 685 39.70 12.35 -0.52
C ILE A 685 40.65 12.36 0.68
N ILE A 686 40.77 11.23 1.39
CA ILE A 686 41.68 11.11 2.54
C ILE A 686 43.14 11.31 2.10
N GLN A 687 43.56 10.66 1.01
CA GLN A 687 44.91 10.79 0.47
C GLN A 687 45.23 12.23 0.08
N PHE A 688 44.28 12.94 -0.54
CA PHE A 688 44.44 14.35 -0.89
C PHE A 688 44.71 15.21 0.36
N PHE A 689 43.91 15.04 1.42
CA PHE A 689 44.13 15.76 2.69
C PHE A 689 45.46 15.39 3.36
N LEU A 690 45.87 14.13 3.31
CA LEU A 690 47.16 13.69 3.86
C LEU A 690 48.35 14.21 3.07
N SER A 691 48.23 14.39 1.75
CA SER A 691 49.32 14.92 0.92
C SER A 691 49.53 16.44 1.03
N GLY A 692 48.53 17.15 1.55
CA GLY A 692 48.61 18.60 1.81
C GLY A 692 49.06 18.95 3.22
N LEU A 693 49.18 17.95 4.11
CA LEU A 693 49.83 18.06 5.42
C LEU A 693 51.32 17.76 5.27
#